data_AF-A0A5J6GRQ5-F1
#
_entry.id   AF-A0A5J6GRQ5-F1
#
_cell.length_a   1.000
_cell.length_b   1.000
_cell.length_c   1.000
_cell.angle_alpha   90.00
_cell.angle_beta   90.00
_cell.angle_gamma   90.00
#
_symmetry.space_group_name_H-M   'P 1'
#
loop_
_entity.id
_entity.type
_entity.pdbx_description
1 polymer ?
#
loop_
_entity_poly.entity_id
_entity_poly.type
_entity_poly.pdbx_seq_one_letter_code
_entity_poly.pdbx_strand_id
1 'polypeptide(L)'
;MDLLLLFPPPTEATLFPYLSLPYLAGHVRRFGYSAHQVDLGIELVHRLLDGPALMRKAQALDEAPDLPTWYRAVVADAAVRHLGEMRDFVLTKNPAPRLGPVRAVRLARQSAQLMMRDSALSQVWDDFDSLDQAVERLSESRVDSLDFATGNLHTLLTEALDESAPRAVGISVAFFSQLAPALLIAQWIRQRHPGMPICLGGQQVMLRHSELASMASVRRAVDALCITAGEEPLERWLAHLHGNAPRSDVPGMRWLSPEGVAGPSRLPTLRFKDIGPPDYAGLKVHSYLNDTVVLSMVSCVGCYWGRCIFCSYGNRSLERGAYQQASPRQLADAVCHIVENTGIDFVTVVDENTNLRLLARAMRLVRERGVQVRFNTRNRLEPILLDPGFCQELAELGCEGMAVGYEGVTQRLLDRLDKGVQAGDFQVILDNLAAADIRVNLSIMGGLLDETEEESEESLRFLERNRDKFAIDAFELMVVEPQTRLVADPQSFGVVLDGSDAFADNRELNYLGGRVGRRHTVVGGPERPDMLRRLKHGMRRISGPAAAGPAEAAAQPPAEHIALRPHPWIRCAPARFAPHGPGGDSSLLADPVREQVYSLPKNHVTRSAAPGGPLIATSAQGRFLLGKLAAADVGVLCNEPLPATSPSR
;
A
#
# COMPACT_ATOMS: atom_id res chain seq x y z
N MET A 1 13.23 -26.95 11.34
CA MET A 1 12.01 -26.16 11.65
C MET A 1 10.83 -26.73 10.87
N ASP A 2 9.59 -26.63 11.36
CA ASP A 2 8.42 -27.24 10.70
C ASP A 2 7.93 -26.43 9.51
N LEU A 3 7.73 -25.11 9.68
CA LEU A 3 7.12 -24.26 8.65
C LEU A 3 7.89 -22.96 8.43
N LEU A 4 8.27 -22.68 7.18
CA LEU A 4 8.69 -21.35 6.74
C LEU A 4 7.49 -20.63 6.10
N LEU A 5 7.08 -19.52 6.70
CA LEU A 5 6.02 -18.66 6.20
C LEU A 5 6.64 -17.48 5.44
N LEU A 6 6.34 -17.38 4.14
CA LEU A 6 6.87 -16.34 3.26
C LEU A 6 5.78 -15.36 2.86
N PHE A 7 6.12 -14.06 2.91
CA PHE A 7 5.35 -13.01 2.27
C PHE A 7 6.14 -12.48 1.05
N PRO A 8 5.64 -12.67 -0.18
CA PRO A 8 6.36 -12.36 -1.41
C PRO A 8 6.41 -10.85 -1.72
N PRO A 9 7.44 -10.35 -2.42
CA PRO A 9 7.47 -8.99 -2.97
C PRO A 9 6.68 -8.89 -4.29
N PRO A 10 6.61 -7.71 -4.92
CA PRO A 10 6.50 -6.41 -4.27
C PRO A 10 5.04 -6.13 -3.90
N THR A 11 4.85 -5.29 -2.89
CA THR A 11 3.53 -4.86 -2.45
C THR A 11 3.57 -3.42 -1.92
N GLU A 12 2.42 -2.78 -1.87
CA GLU A 12 2.21 -1.51 -1.20
C GLU A 12 2.34 -1.63 0.33
N ALA A 13 2.20 -2.85 0.89
CA ALA A 13 2.35 -3.15 2.32
C ALA A 13 3.82 -3.16 2.79
N THR A 14 4.63 -2.18 2.37
CA THR A 14 6.00 -1.97 2.87
C THR A 14 6.04 -1.09 4.11
N LEU A 15 4.89 -0.51 4.51
CA LEU A 15 4.77 0.40 5.64
C LEU A 15 4.58 -0.34 6.98
N PHE A 16 4.14 -1.58 6.98
CA PHE A 16 3.91 -2.39 8.18
C PHE A 16 3.91 -3.88 7.85
N PRO A 17 4.20 -4.77 8.81
CA PRO A 17 4.14 -6.20 8.57
C PRO A 17 2.72 -6.63 8.22
N TYR A 18 2.59 -7.36 7.10
CA TYR A 18 1.29 -7.84 6.66
C TYR A 18 0.75 -8.90 7.62
N LEU A 19 -0.54 -8.79 7.97
CA LEU A 19 -1.12 -9.45 9.13
C LEU A 19 -1.28 -10.97 9.00
N SER A 20 -1.24 -11.51 7.78
CA SER A 20 -1.41 -12.95 7.58
C SER A 20 -0.30 -13.77 8.24
N LEU A 21 0.98 -13.39 8.12
CA LEU A 21 2.05 -14.19 8.72
C LEU A 21 1.91 -14.25 10.26
N PRO A 22 1.72 -13.12 10.98
CA PRO A 22 1.63 -13.15 12.45
C PRO A 22 0.51 -14.03 13.00
N TYR A 23 -0.68 -14.02 12.39
CA TYR A 23 -1.78 -14.88 12.83
C TYR A 23 -1.51 -16.36 12.53
N LEU A 24 -1.00 -16.66 11.32
CA LEU A 24 -0.69 -18.05 10.95
C LEU A 24 0.42 -18.63 11.82
N ALA A 25 1.49 -17.87 12.04
CA ALA A 25 2.61 -18.25 12.91
C ALA A 25 2.16 -18.43 14.36
N GLY A 26 1.42 -17.46 14.90
CA GLY A 26 0.87 -17.53 16.26
C GLY A 26 -0.03 -18.74 16.45
N HIS A 27 -0.88 -19.05 15.45
CA HIS A 27 -1.73 -20.25 15.49
C HIS A 27 -0.91 -21.53 15.51
N VAL A 28 -0.03 -21.77 14.53
CA VAL A 28 0.71 -23.04 14.46
C VAL A 28 1.67 -23.24 15.65
N ARG A 29 2.26 -22.16 16.17
CA ARG A 29 3.12 -22.19 17.38
C ARG A 29 2.33 -22.60 18.62
N ARG A 30 1.08 -22.14 18.79
CA ARG A 30 0.19 -22.58 19.88
C ARG A 30 -0.14 -24.08 19.82
N PHE A 31 -0.06 -24.70 18.65
CA PHE A 31 -0.25 -26.13 18.45
C PHE A 31 1.06 -26.93 18.46
N GLY A 32 2.18 -26.31 18.88
CA GLY A 32 3.45 -26.98 19.13
C GLY A 32 4.37 -27.11 17.92
N TYR A 33 4.02 -26.50 16.77
CA TYR A 33 4.90 -26.48 15.59
C TYR A 33 5.82 -25.27 15.60
N SER A 34 7.06 -25.47 15.17
CA SER A 34 8.01 -24.37 14.95
C SER A 34 7.72 -23.66 13.62
N ALA A 35 7.53 -22.35 13.68
CA ALA A 35 7.33 -21.53 12.48
C ALA A 35 8.25 -20.31 12.47
N HIS A 36 8.83 -20.00 11.32
CA HIS A 36 9.59 -18.77 11.06
C HIS A 36 8.87 -17.99 9.96
N GLN A 37 8.84 -16.67 10.12
CA GLN A 37 8.15 -15.75 9.23
C GLN A 37 9.20 -14.89 8.54
N VAL A 38 9.13 -14.79 7.22
CA VAL A 38 10.01 -13.93 6.43
C VAL A 38 9.16 -13.10 5.48
N ASP A 39 9.23 -11.79 5.65
CA ASP A 39 8.68 -10.85 4.69
C ASP A 39 9.75 -10.52 3.64
N LEU A 40 9.75 -11.26 2.54
CA LEU A 40 10.70 -11.05 1.44
C LEU A 40 10.49 -9.68 0.77
N GLY A 41 9.32 -9.07 0.92
CA GLY A 41 9.05 -7.70 0.51
C GLY A 41 9.97 -6.70 1.18
N ILE A 42 9.98 -6.70 2.52
CA ILE A 42 10.80 -5.74 3.27
C ILE A 42 12.30 -6.06 3.20
N GLU A 43 12.67 -7.34 3.20
CA GLU A 43 14.06 -7.76 3.02
C GLU A 43 14.61 -7.33 1.66
N LEU A 44 13.81 -7.48 0.59
CA LEU A 44 14.19 -7.04 -0.74
C LEU A 44 14.38 -5.53 -0.78
N VAL A 45 13.45 -4.75 -0.22
CA VAL A 45 13.60 -3.28 -0.13
C VAL A 45 14.95 -2.91 0.50
N HIS A 46 15.38 -3.56 1.58
CA HIS A 46 16.66 -3.25 2.22
C HIS A 46 17.87 -3.59 1.37
N ARG A 47 17.82 -4.71 0.63
CA ARG A 47 18.86 -5.09 -0.34
C ARG A 47 18.92 -4.12 -1.51
N LEU A 48 17.77 -3.61 -1.95
CA LEU A 48 17.68 -2.65 -3.05
C LEU A 48 18.21 -1.26 -2.70
N LEU A 49 18.27 -0.90 -1.42
CA LEU A 49 18.96 0.31 -0.94
C LEU A 49 20.49 0.13 -0.94
N ASP A 50 21.03 -0.55 -1.95
CA ASP A 50 22.46 -0.76 -2.18
C ASP A 50 23.12 0.50 -2.75
N GLY A 51 24.16 0.98 -2.07
CA GLY A 51 24.86 2.21 -2.45
C GLY A 51 25.45 2.17 -3.85
N PRO A 52 26.28 1.16 -4.19
CA PRO A 52 26.85 1.01 -5.53
C PRO A 52 25.81 0.99 -6.65
N ALA A 53 24.69 0.28 -6.48
CA ALA A 53 23.62 0.25 -7.48
C ALA A 53 22.94 1.61 -7.67
N LEU A 54 22.65 2.33 -6.58
CA LEU A 54 22.11 3.69 -6.62
C LEU A 54 23.11 4.67 -7.26
N MET A 55 24.40 4.56 -6.95
CA MET A 55 25.45 5.38 -7.55
C MET A 55 25.52 5.22 -9.07
N ARG A 56 25.41 3.98 -9.59
CA ARG A 56 25.36 3.75 -11.05
C ARG A 56 24.17 4.45 -11.71
N LYS A 57 22.99 4.45 -11.08
CA LYS A 57 21.82 5.20 -11.60
C LYS A 57 22.01 6.72 -11.48
N ALA A 58 22.66 7.20 -10.42
CA ALA A 58 22.94 8.62 -10.23
C ALA A 58 23.93 9.17 -11.28
N GLN A 59 24.87 8.36 -11.77
CA GLN A 59 25.84 8.76 -12.81
C GLN A 59 25.17 9.17 -14.13
N ALA A 60 23.97 8.67 -14.42
CA ALA A 60 23.22 9.02 -15.63
C ALA A 60 22.62 10.44 -15.61
N LEU A 61 22.82 11.22 -14.53
CA LEU A 61 22.21 12.55 -14.36
C LEU A 61 22.54 13.51 -15.50
N ASP A 62 23.83 13.62 -15.86
CA ASP A 62 24.28 14.59 -16.86
C ASP A 62 23.97 14.13 -18.29
N GLU A 63 23.99 12.81 -18.51
CA GLU A 63 23.80 12.14 -19.81
C GLU A 63 22.33 11.78 -20.12
N ALA A 64 21.40 12.06 -19.20
CA ALA A 64 20.00 11.70 -19.36
C ALA A 64 19.41 12.25 -20.69
N PRO A 65 18.71 11.43 -21.49
CA PRO A 65 18.17 11.83 -22.78
C PRO A 65 16.86 12.63 -22.67
N ASP A 66 16.11 12.43 -21.60
CA ASP A 66 14.80 13.04 -21.37
C ASP A 66 14.57 13.41 -19.88
N LEU A 67 13.53 14.21 -19.63
CA LEU A 67 13.18 14.68 -18.29
C LEU A 67 12.82 13.52 -17.32
N PRO A 68 12.03 12.50 -17.71
CA PRO A 68 11.75 11.35 -16.83
C PRO A 68 13.01 10.58 -16.40
N THR A 69 13.95 10.36 -17.32
CA THR A 69 15.22 9.67 -17.04
C THR A 69 16.12 10.52 -16.15
N TRP A 70 16.17 11.83 -16.41
CA TRP A 70 16.86 12.78 -15.55
C TRP A 70 16.28 12.79 -14.14
N TYR A 71 14.96 12.86 -13.99
CA TYR A 71 14.30 12.85 -12.68
C TYR A 71 14.61 11.58 -11.89
N ARG A 72 14.67 10.42 -12.55
CA ARG A 72 15.10 9.16 -11.91
C ARG A 72 16.54 9.22 -11.42
N ALA A 73 17.45 9.79 -12.21
CA ALA A 73 18.82 10.01 -11.77
C ALA A 73 18.91 11.00 -10.60
N VAL A 74 18.03 12.01 -10.55
CA VAL A 74 17.89 12.93 -9.39
C VAL A 74 17.47 12.17 -8.12
N VAL A 75 16.49 11.27 -8.22
CA VAL A 75 16.08 10.42 -7.08
C VAL A 75 17.27 9.59 -6.59
N ALA A 76 18.01 8.95 -7.50
CA ALA A 76 19.20 8.17 -7.14
C ALA A 76 20.30 9.04 -6.50
N ASP A 77 20.59 10.22 -7.05
CA ASP A 77 21.58 11.15 -6.50
C ASP A 77 21.18 11.64 -5.10
N ALA A 78 19.90 11.97 -4.88
CA ALA A 78 19.39 12.32 -3.56
C ALA A 78 19.54 11.15 -2.58
N ALA A 79 19.20 9.93 -2.98
CA ALA A 79 19.34 8.73 -2.17
C ALA A 79 20.80 8.48 -1.77
N VAL A 80 21.75 8.59 -2.71
CA VAL A 80 23.18 8.40 -2.44
C VAL A 80 23.71 9.41 -1.40
N ARG A 81 23.33 10.69 -1.52
CA ARG A 81 23.79 11.74 -0.58
C ARG A 81 23.30 11.55 0.85
N HIS A 82 22.15 10.89 0.99
CA HIS A 82 21.51 10.65 2.28
C HIS A 82 21.46 9.16 2.65
N LEU A 83 22.25 8.30 1.99
CA LEU A 83 22.11 6.85 2.09
C LEU A 83 22.26 6.34 3.53
N GLY A 84 23.24 6.85 4.27
CA GLY A 84 23.49 6.46 5.66
C GLY A 84 22.28 6.74 6.56
N GLU A 85 21.90 8.01 6.71
CA GLU A 85 20.78 8.39 7.60
C GLU A 85 19.44 7.82 7.12
N MET A 86 19.25 7.68 5.80
CA MET A 86 18.06 7.05 5.23
C MET A 86 17.97 5.58 5.60
N ARG A 87 19.06 4.81 5.40
CA ARG A 87 19.12 3.38 5.77
C ARG A 87 19.00 3.18 7.27
N ASP A 88 19.73 3.96 8.07
CA ASP A 88 19.69 3.88 9.53
C ASP A 88 18.26 4.09 10.05
N PHE A 89 17.55 5.09 9.51
CA PHE A 89 16.16 5.33 9.86
C PHE A 89 15.24 4.18 9.43
N VAL A 90 15.26 3.77 8.17
CA VAL A 90 14.29 2.75 7.71
C VAL A 90 14.57 1.36 8.27
N LEU A 91 15.83 1.03 8.59
CA LEU A 91 16.21 -0.29 9.13
C LEU A 91 16.03 -0.37 10.65
N THR A 92 16.36 0.70 11.37
CA THR A 92 16.51 0.66 12.83
C THR A 92 15.80 1.80 13.56
N LYS A 93 15.10 2.69 12.84
CA LYS A 93 14.48 3.91 13.37
C LYS A 93 15.46 4.87 14.04
N ASN A 94 16.74 4.75 13.74
CA ASN A 94 17.75 5.71 14.19
C ASN A 94 17.48 7.09 13.56
N PRO A 95 17.57 8.20 14.31
CA PRO A 95 17.20 9.52 13.81
C PRO A 95 17.92 9.90 12.50
N ALA A 96 17.17 10.49 11.56
CA ALA A 96 17.71 11.07 10.34
C ALA A 96 17.79 12.61 10.49
N PRO A 97 18.90 13.18 10.99
CA PRO A 97 18.93 14.59 11.41
C PRO A 97 18.80 15.59 10.26
N ARG A 98 19.18 15.24 9.02
CA ARG A 98 19.10 16.18 7.87
C ARG A 98 17.81 16.00 7.07
N LEU A 99 17.35 14.77 6.90
CA LEU A 99 16.10 14.50 6.21
C LEU A 99 14.87 14.65 7.12
N GLY A 100 14.96 14.19 8.37
CA GLY A 100 13.80 13.89 9.19
C GLY A 100 13.14 12.57 8.80
N PRO A 101 12.29 12.01 9.69
CA PRO A 101 11.73 10.65 9.56
C PRO A 101 10.88 10.47 8.29
N VAL A 102 9.94 11.39 8.06
CA VAL A 102 9.00 11.35 6.92
C VAL A 102 9.75 11.37 5.59
N ARG A 103 10.78 12.21 5.46
CA ARG A 103 11.55 12.33 4.22
C ARG A 103 12.45 11.13 3.98
N ALA A 104 13.07 10.60 5.03
CA ALA A 104 13.88 9.38 4.94
C ALA A 104 13.06 8.21 4.40
N VAL A 105 11.85 8.00 4.94
CA VAL A 105 10.92 6.97 4.48
C VAL A 105 10.52 7.16 3.02
N ARG A 106 10.12 8.38 2.63
CA ARG A 106 9.72 8.69 1.24
C ARG A 106 10.86 8.42 0.26
N LEU A 107 12.05 8.91 0.56
CA LEU A 107 13.21 8.73 -0.30
C LEU A 107 13.62 7.25 -0.40
N ALA A 108 13.55 6.49 0.69
CA ALA A 108 13.81 5.06 0.68
C ALA A 108 12.80 4.30 -0.19
N ARG A 109 11.51 4.60 -0.05
CA ARG A 109 10.44 4.01 -0.86
C ARG A 109 10.67 4.28 -2.35
N GLN A 110 10.95 5.52 -2.72
CA GLN A 110 11.23 5.90 -4.11
C GLN A 110 12.48 5.22 -4.66
N SER A 111 13.52 5.12 -3.84
CA SER A 111 14.78 4.46 -4.21
C SER A 111 14.53 2.98 -4.51
N ALA A 112 13.80 2.28 -3.64
CA ALA A 112 13.43 0.89 -3.86
C ALA A 112 12.56 0.72 -5.12
N GLN A 113 11.55 1.57 -5.32
CA GLN A 113 10.71 1.56 -6.53
C GLN A 113 11.53 1.83 -7.80
N LEU A 114 12.48 2.76 -7.76
CA LEU A 114 13.40 3.05 -8.86
C LEU A 114 14.26 1.84 -9.22
N MET A 115 14.67 1.06 -8.22
CA MET A 115 15.46 -0.15 -8.42
C MET A 115 14.63 -1.32 -8.97
N MET A 116 13.32 -1.37 -8.68
CA MET A 116 12.42 -2.41 -9.20
C MET A 116 11.73 -2.05 -10.51
N ARG A 117 11.75 -0.77 -10.93
CA ARG A 117 10.95 -0.25 -12.05
C ARG A 117 10.97 -1.13 -13.31
N ASP A 118 12.17 -1.54 -13.73
CA ASP A 118 12.39 -2.29 -14.97
C ASP A 118 12.58 -3.80 -14.68
N SER A 119 12.29 -4.23 -13.45
CA SER A 119 12.35 -5.63 -13.01
C SER A 119 11.10 -6.38 -13.40
N ALA A 120 11.26 -7.68 -13.68
CA ALA A 120 10.13 -8.58 -13.86
C ALA A 120 9.20 -8.64 -12.63
N LEU A 121 9.73 -8.34 -11.43
CA LEU A 121 8.93 -8.29 -10.20
C LEU A 121 7.88 -7.18 -10.18
N SER A 122 8.09 -6.09 -10.94
CA SER A 122 7.15 -4.95 -11.00
C SER A 122 6.27 -4.94 -12.25
N GLN A 123 6.25 -6.04 -13.01
CA GLN A 123 5.43 -6.14 -14.20
C GLN A 123 3.94 -6.22 -13.82
N VAL A 124 3.11 -5.47 -14.56
CA VAL A 124 1.65 -5.59 -14.54
C VAL A 124 1.24 -6.53 -15.67
N TRP A 125 0.30 -7.43 -15.37
CA TRP A 125 -0.10 -8.50 -16.27
C TRP A 125 -1.42 -8.16 -16.94
N ASP A 126 -1.60 -8.63 -18.18
CA ASP A 126 -2.83 -8.44 -18.94
C ASP A 126 -3.75 -9.66 -18.87
N ASP A 127 -3.21 -10.84 -18.57
CA ASP A 127 -3.94 -12.10 -18.44
C ASP A 127 -3.09 -13.12 -17.64
N PHE A 128 -3.67 -14.30 -17.34
CA PHE A 128 -2.95 -15.36 -16.62
C PHE A 128 -1.91 -16.08 -17.50
N ASP A 129 -2.13 -16.18 -18.81
CA ASP A 129 -1.24 -16.93 -19.72
C ASP A 129 0.13 -16.24 -19.85
N SER A 130 0.13 -14.92 -20.05
CA SER A 130 1.34 -14.10 -20.12
C SER A 130 2.11 -14.11 -18.80
N LEU A 131 1.39 -14.11 -17.67
CA LEU A 131 1.96 -14.26 -16.33
C LEU A 131 2.62 -15.63 -16.16
N ASP A 132 1.90 -16.71 -16.48
CA ASP A 132 2.38 -18.09 -16.34
C ASP A 132 3.65 -18.32 -17.17
N GLN A 133 3.62 -17.92 -18.45
CA GLN A 133 4.78 -18.03 -19.36
C GLN A 133 5.98 -17.20 -18.91
N ALA A 134 5.76 -16.03 -18.32
CA ALA A 134 6.85 -15.23 -17.78
C ALA A 134 7.49 -15.89 -16.55
N VAL A 135 6.68 -16.45 -15.65
CA VAL A 135 7.18 -17.19 -14.47
C VAL A 135 8.01 -18.40 -14.91
N GLU A 136 7.54 -19.20 -15.88
CA GLU A 136 8.29 -20.36 -16.37
C GLU A 136 9.64 -19.95 -16.99
N ARG A 137 9.66 -18.92 -17.85
CA ARG A 137 10.91 -18.43 -18.46
C ARG A 137 11.90 -17.90 -17.41
N LEU A 138 11.41 -17.16 -16.42
CA LEU A 138 12.24 -16.58 -15.37
C LEU A 138 12.79 -17.65 -14.42
N SER A 139 12.00 -18.68 -14.11
CA SER A 139 12.44 -19.76 -13.22
C SER A 139 13.53 -20.63 -13.85
N GLU A 140 13.55 -20.76 -15.19
CA GLU A 140 14.57 -21.51 -15.94
C GLU A 140 15.81 -20.67 -16.28
N SER A 141 15.74 -19.35 -16.09
CA SER A 141 16.86 -18.43 -16.37
C SER A 141 17.99 -18.61 -15.36
N ARG A 142 19.23 -18.43 -15.83
CA ARG A 142 20.39 -18.44 -14.92
C ARG A 142 20.33 -17.25 -13.97
N VAL A 143 20.68 -17.45 -12.70
CA VAL A 143 20.63 -16.40 -11.67
C VAL A 143 21.45 -15.16 -12.05
N ASP A 144 22.59 -15.32 -12.71
CA ASP A 144 23.45 -14.22 -13.18
C ASP A 144 22.87 -13.42 -14.35
N SER A 145 21.84 -13.95 -15.02
CA SER A 145 21.10 -13.28 -16.09
C SER A 145 19.84 -12.55 -15.61
N LEU A 146 19.43 -12.76 -14.36
CA LEU A 146 18.29 -12.07 -13.76
C LEU A 146 18.61 -10.60 -13.54
N ASP A 147 17.59 -9.74 -13.61
CA ASP A 147 17.74 -8.34 -13.25
C ASP A 147 18.10 -8.18 -11.77
N PHE A 148 18.64 -7.01 -11.41
CA PHE A 148 19.17 -6.75 -10.06
C PHE A 148 18.18 -7.08 -8.93
N ALA A 149 16.90 -6.73 -9.08
CA ALA A 149 15.92 -6.98 -8.03
C ALA A 149 15.53 -8.47 -7.96
N THR A 150 15.28 -9.09 -9.11
CA THR A 150 14.95 -10.52 -9.19
C THR A 150 16.10 -11.41 -8.70
N GLY A 151 17.34 -11.07 -9.01
CA GLY A 151 18.53 -11.76 -8.51
C GLY A 151 18.69 -11.64 -6.99
N ASN A 152 18.49 -10.44 -6.42
CA ASN A 152 18.53 -10.27 -4.96
C ASN A 152 17.39 -11.03 -4.25
N LEU A 153 16.19 -11.11 -4.85
CA LEU A 153 15.11 -11.94 -4.33
C LEU A 153 15.51 -13.43 -4.29
N HIS A 154 16.11 -13.94 -5.36
CA HIS A 154 16.61 -15.32 -5.40
C HIS A 154 17.64 -15.58 -4.28
N THR A 155 18.59 -14.65 -4.06
CA THR A 155 19.57 -14.74 -2.97
C THR A 155 18.89 -14.76 -1.60
N LEU A 156 17.99 -13.82 -1.32
CA LEU A 156 17.26 -13.74 -0.06
C LEU A 156 16.42 -15.01 0.22
N LEU A 157 15.78 -15.56 -0.81
CA LEU A 157 15.06 -16.83 -0.71
C LEU A 157 16.01 -17.96 -0.33
N THR A 158 17.19 -18.01 -0.96
CA THR A 158 18.19 -19.05 -0.68
C THR A 158 18.70 -18.94 0.76
N GLU A 159 19.03 -17.72 1.22
CA GLU A 159 19.42 -17.43 2.60
C GLU A 159 18.33 -17.89 3.59
N ALA A 160 17.07 -17.53 3.34
CA ALA A 160 15.95 -17.90 4.21
C ALA A 160 15.73 -19.42 4.30
N LEU A 161 15.91 -20.15 3.20
CA LEU A 161 15.82 -21.61 3.18
C LEU A 161 16.97 -22.27 3.93
N ASP A 162 18.20 -21.78 3.72
CA ASP A 162 19.41 -22.34 4.32
C ASP A 162 19.48 -22.08 5.83
N GLU A 163 19.10 -20.88 6.28
CA GLU A 163 19.06 -20.52 7.71
C GLU A 163 18.00 -21.29 8.48
N SER A 164 16.85 -21.55 7.85
CA SER A 164 15.69 -22.11 8.54
C SER A 164 15.53 -23.62 8.39
N ALA A 165 16.12 -24.21 7.34
CA ALA A 165 16.02 -25.63 6.97
C ALA A 165 14.59 -26.18 7.20
N PRO A 166 13.59 -25.64 6.48
CA PRO A 166 12.19 -25.94 6.77
C PRO A 166 11.79 -27.33 6.29
N ARG A 167 10.76 -27.89 6.93
CA ARG A 167 10.09 -29.11 6.44
C ARG A 167 8.93 -28.84 5.49
N ALA A 168 8.41 -27.63 5.49
CA ALA A 168 7.34 -27.16 4.62
C ALA A 168 7.43 -25.64 4.42
N VAL A 169 6.93 -25.15 3.29
CA VAL A 169 6.85 -23.71 2.99
C VAL A 169 5.39 -23.30 2.74
N GLY A 170 4.94 -22.27 3.45
CA GLY A 170 3.68 -21.59 3.20
C GLY A 170 3.92 -20.21 2.59
N ILE A 171 3.32 -19.90 1.46
CA ILE A 171 3.46 -18.60 0.78
C ILE A 171 2.12 -17.87 0.87
N SER A 172 2.10 -16.71 1.53
CA SER A 172 0.89 -15.91 1.73
C SER A 172 0.78 -14.81 0.66
N VAL A 173 -0.15 -14.97 -0.28
CA VAL A 173 -0.35 -14.06 -1.42
C VAL A 173 -1.58 -13.18 -1.18
N ALA A 174 -1.34 -11.96 -0.71
CA ALA A 174 -2.41 -11.00 -0.37
C ALA A 174 -2.83 -10.13 -1.56
N PHE A 175 -1.85 -9.65 -2.33
CA PHE A 175 -2.05 -8.70 -3.42
C PHE A 175 -1.86 -9.36 -4.78
N PHE A 176 -2.54 -8.87 -5.82
CA PHE A 176 -2.43 -9.45 -7.16
C PHE A 176 -1.00 -9.37 -7.71
N SER A 177 -0.31 -8.25 -7.46
CA SER A 177 1.10 -8.06 -7.87
C SER A 177 2.06 -9.10 -7.33
N GLN A 178 1.71 -9.78 -6.24
CA GLN A 178 2.52 -10.81 -5.60
C GLN A 178 2.40 -12.17 -6.27
N LEU A 179 1.44 -12.39 -7.18
CA LEU A 179 1.23 -13.70 -7.80
C LEU A 179 2.46 -14.18 -8.57
N ALA A 180 2.97 -13.40 -9.52
CA ALA A 180 4.13 -13.82 -10.30
C ALA A 180 5.38 -14.07 -9.43
N PRO A 181 5.76 -13.18 -8.49
CA PRO A 181 6.87 -13.44 -7.57
C PRO A 181 6.64 -14.64 -6.66
N ALA A 182 5.42 -14.87 -6.16
CA ALA A 182 5.10 -16.04 -5.34
C ALA A 182 5.27 -17.36 -6.11
N LEU A 183 4.85 -17.39 -7.37
CA LEU A 183 5.01 -18.57 -8.23
C LEU A 183 6.47 -18.77 -8.63
N LEU A 184 7.21 -17.69 -8.89
CA LEU A 184 8.65 -17.75 -9.14
C LEU A 184 9.41 -18.30 -7.92
N ILE A 185 9.07 -17.84 -6.70
CA ILE A 185 9.60 -18.38 -5.45
C ILE A 185 9.29 -19.87 -5.32
N ALA A 186 8.03 -20.29 -5.56
CA ALA A 186 7.66 -21.70 -5.49
C ALA A 186 8.44 -22.57 -6.49
N GLN A 187 8.63 -22.07 -7.72
CA GLN A 187 9.43 -22.74 -8.75
C GLN A 187 10.89 -22.91 -8.33
N TRP A 188 11.54 -21.86 -7.82
CA TRP A 188 12.92 -21.94 -7.33
C TRP A 188 13.06 -22.88 -6.12
N ILE A 189 12.10 -22.87 -5.19
CA ILE A 189 12.08 -23.84 -4.08
C ILE A 189 11.98 -25.27 -4.64
N ARG A 190 11.08 -25.53 -5.59
CA ARG A 190 10.92 -26.87 -6.18
C ARG A 190 12.16 -27.34 -6.93
N GLN A 191 12.83 -26.45 -7.66
CA GLN A 191 14.08 -26.76 -8.36
C GLN A 191 15.20 -27.13 -7.38
N ARG A 192 15.32 -26.39 -6.28
CA ARG A 192 16.34 -26.65 -5.24
C ARG A 192 15.99 -27.86 -4.36
N HIS A 193 14.71 -28.04 -4.04
CA HIS A 193 14.19 -29.07 -3.15
C HIS A 193 12.95 -29.75 -3.77
N PRO A 194 13.15 -30.73 -4.68
CA PRO A 194 12.04 -31.37 -5.43
C PRO A 194 10.95 -32.03 -4.58
N GLY A 195 11.23 -32.37 -3.33
CA GLY A 195 10.27 -32.96 -2.39
C GLY A 195 9.70 -32.01 -1.34
N MET A 196 10.04 -30.71 -1.37
CA MET A 196 9.55 -29.76 -0.37
C MET A 196 8.03 -29.58 -0.50
N PRO A 197 7.24 -29.78 0.58
CA PRO A 197 5.83 -29.43 0.60
C PRO A 197 5.63 -27.91 0.53
N ILE A 198 4.86 -27.45 -0.46
CA ILE A 198 4.59 -26.03 -0.71
C ILE A 198 3.08 -25.79 -0.75
N CYS A 199 2.60 -24.89 0.11
CA CYS A 199 1.23 -24.41 0.10
C CYS A 199 1.18 -22.91 -0.23
N LEU A 200 0.30 -22.53 -1.16
CA LEU A 200 -0.05 -21.13 -1.39
C LEU A 200 -1.38 -20.83 -0.70
N GLY A 201 -1.45 -19.70 0.00
CA GLY A 201 -2.69 -19.20 0.60
C GLY A 201 -2.79 -17.69 0.49
N GLY A 202 -3.77 -17.10 1.15
CA GLY A 202 -4.02 -15.65 1.11
C GLY A 202 -5.09 -15.26 0.11
N GLN A 203 -5.42 -13.97 0.11
CA GLN A 203 -6.63 -13.47 -0.55
C GLN A 203 -6.69 -13.80 -2.04
N GLN A 204 -5.59 -13.66 -2.77
CA GLN A 204 -5.59 -13.92 -4.21
C GLN A 204 -5.81 -15.39 -4.51
N VAL A 205 -5.29 -16.28 -3.66
CA VAL A 205 -5.56 -17.72 -3.77
C VAL A 205 -7.03 -18.00 -3.52
N MET A 206 -7.62 -17.42 -2.46
CA MET A 206 -9.05 -17.58 -2.17
C MET A 206 -9.95 -17.10 -3.32
N LEU A 207 -9.59 -15.98 -3.97
CA LEU A 207 -10.37 -15.41 -5.06
C LEU A 207 -10.24 -16.17 -6.39
N ARG A 208 -9.04 -16.73 -6.66
CA ARG A 208 -8.62 -17.16 -8.00
C ARG A 208 -8.14 -18.61 -8.05
N HIS A 209 -8.49 -19.42 -7.05
CA HIS A 209 -8.00 -20.79 -6.92
C HIS A 209 -8.33 -21.72 -8.10
N SER A 210 -9.30 -21.37 -8.94
CA SER A 210 -9.62 -22.18 -10.12
C SER A 210 -8.67 -21.84 -11.27
N GLU A 211 -8.46 -20.56 -11.54
CA GLU A 211 -7.50 -20.04 -12.53
C GLU A 211 -6.07 -20.43 -12.17
N LEU A 212 -5.70 -20.32 -10.89
CA LEU A 212 -4.38 -20.74 -10.41
C LEU A 212 -4.18 -22.25 -10.59
N ALA A 213 -5.18 -23.08 -10.28
CA ALA A 213 -5.06 -24.53 -10.46
C ALA A 213 -4.91 -24.95 -11.94
N SER A 214 -5.37 -24.11 -12.88
CA SER A 214 -5.19 -24.34 -14.32
C SER A 214 -3.82 -23.90 -14.87
N MET A 215 -3.04 -23.12 -14.13
CA MET A 215 -1.71 -22.69 -14.57
C MET A 215 -0.67 -23.81 -14.49
N ALA A 216 0.23 -23.86 -15.48
CA ALA A 216 1.29 -24.86 -15.56
C ALA A 216 2.36 -24.63 -14.49
N SER A 217 2.78 -23.38 -14.23
CA SER A 217 3.74 -23.09 -13.17
C SER A 217 3.21 -23.45 -11.78
N VAL A 218 1.91 -23.32 -11.55
CA VAL A 218 1.28 -23.72 -10.29
C VAL A 218 1.33 -25.24 -10.12
N ARG A 219 0.84 -26.01 -11.10
CA ARG A 219 0.81 -27.47 -11.03
C ARG A 219 2.19 -28.13 -10.89
N ARG A 220 3.24 -27.49 -11.42
CA ARG A 220 4.61 -28.03 -11.35
C ARG A 220 5.29 -27.79 -9.99
N ALA A 221 4.94 -26.72 -9.27
CA ALA A 221 5.67 -26.33 -8.07
C ALA A 221 4.87 -26.45 -6.77
N VAL A 222 3.55 -26.29 -6.81
CA VAL A 222 2.71 -26.14 -5.62
C VAL A 222 1.92 -27.41 -5.34
N ASP A 223 1.89 -27.85 -4.07
CA ASP A 223 1.16 -29.07 -3.66
C ASP A 223 -0.28 -28.77 -3.24
N ALA A 224 -0.54 -27.59 -2.68
CA ALA A 224 -1.86 -27.21 -2.20
C ALA A 224 -2.14 -25.69 -2.31
N LEU A 225 -3.37 -25.36 -2.67
CA LEU A 225 -3.95 -24.03 -2.58
C LEU A 225 -4.89 -23.98 -1.37
N CYS A 226 -4.56 -23.19 -0.35
CA CYS A 226 -5.46 -22.91 0.77
C CYS A 226 -6.50 -21.86 0.33
N ILE A 227 -7.75 -22.29 0.18
CA ILE A 227 -8.85 -21.46 -0.36
C ILE A 227 -9.76 -20.89 0.74
N THR A 228 -9.32 -20.99 2.00
CA THR A 228 -10.00 -20.51 3.21
C THR A 228 -9.04 -19.71 4.10
N ALA A 229 -9.51 -19.26 5.27
CA ALA A 229 -8.63 -18.85 6.36
C ALA A 229 -7.63 -19.99 6.68
N GLY A 230 -6.36 -19.64 6.91
CA GLY A 230 -5.24 -20.58 6.84
C GLY A 230 -4.84 -21.24 8.16
N GLU A 231 -5.37 -20.78 9.29
CA GLU A 231 -5.00 -21.21 10.63
C GLU A 231 -5.20 -22.72 10.83
N GLU A 232 -6.44 -23.20 10.74
CA GLU A 232 -6.74 -24.64 10.86
C GLU A 232 -6.18 -25.47 9.69
N PRO A 233 -6.29 -25.04 8.40
CA PRO A 233 -5.66 -25.75 7.31
C PRO A 233 -4.16 -26.00 7.50
N LEU A 234 -3.38 -24.99 7.91
CA LEU A 234 -1.93 -25.16 8.10
C LEU A 234 -1.62 -26.05 9.29
N GLU A 235 -2.31 -25.89 10.42
CA GLU A 235 -2.16 -26.78 11.59
C GLU A 235 -2.38 -28.26 11.20
N ARG A 236 -3.47 -28.54 10.49
CA ARG A 236 -3.82 -29.90 10.07
C ARG A 236 -2.92 -30.42 8.96
N TRP A 237 -2.47 -29.55 8.07
CA TRP A 237 -1.49 -29.90 7.05
C TRP A 237 -0.15 -30.30 7.68
N LEU A 238 0.34 -29.55 8.68
CA LEU A 238 1.54 -29.93 9.42
C LEU A 238 1.35 -31.25 10.15
N ALA A 239 0.20 -31.48 10.80
CA ALA A 239 -0.12 -32.77 11.40
C ALA A 239 -0.05 -33.92 10.38
N HIS A 240 -0.57 -33.69 9.17
CA HIS A 240 -0.48 -34.66 8.07
C HIS A 240 0.96 -34.91 7.62
N LEU A 241 1.77 -33.87 7.44
CA LEU A 241 3.18 -33.99 7.06
C LEU A 241 4.05 -34.69 8.11
N HIS A 242 3.64 -34.66 9.38
CA HIS A 242 4.25 -35.42 10.47
C HIS A 242 3.70 -36.86 10.61
N GLY A 243 2.72 -37.26 9.80
CA GLY A 243 2.10 -38.58 9.86
C GLY A 243 1.09 -38.76 11.01
N ASN A 244 0.72 -37.66 11.68
CA ASN A 244 -0.21 -37.66 12.81
C ASN A 244 -1.68 -37.54 12.39
N ALA A 245 -1.95 -37.26 11.12
CA ALA A 245 -3.30 -37.19 10.57
C ALA A 245 -3.33 -37.62 9.09
N PRO A 246 -4.43 -38.25 8.62
CA PRO A 246 -4.62 -38.49 7.20
C PRO A 246 -4.87 -37.16 6.45
N ARG A 247 -4.58 -37.15 5.14
CA ARG A 247 -4.80 -35.97 4.29
C ARG A 247 -6.26 -35.49 4.29
N SER A 248 -7.22 -36.40 4.46
CA SER A 248 -8.66 -36.10 4.53
C SER A 248 -9.04 -35.17 5.69
N ASP A 249 -8.19 -35.06 6.72
CA ASP A 249 -8.45 -34.23 7.89
C ASP A 249 -8.07 -32.77 7.68
N VAL A 250 -7.32 -32.46 6.60
CA VAL A 250 -6.88 -31.12 6.24
C VAL A 250 -8.03 -30.36 5.57
N PRO A 251 -8.64 -29.37 6.23
CA PRO A 251 -9.74 -28.61 5.67
C PRO A 251 -9.24 -27.55 4.69
N GLY A 252 -10.13 -27.07 3.80
CA GLY A 252 -9.91 -25.81 3.07
C GLY A 252 -8.75 -25.79 2.06
N MET A 253 -8.05 -26.92 1.86
CA MET A 253 -7.01 -27.06 0.84
C MET A 253 -7.53 -27.73 -0.42
N ARG A 254 -7.35 -27.05 -1.56
CA ARG A 254 -7.41 -27.67 -2.88
C ARG A 254 -6.04 -28.21 -3.20
N TRP A 255 -5.95 -29.52 -3.39
CA TRP A 255 -4.71 -30.22 -3.64
C TRP A 255 -4.42 -30.32 -5.12
N LEU A 256 -3.15 -30.14 -5.45
CA LEU A 256 -2.63 -30.20 -6.81
C LEU A 256 -1.78 -31.46 -6.95
N SER A 257 -1.97 -32.19 -8.05
CA SER A 257 -1.08 -33.26 -8.46
C SER A 257 -0.97 -33.32 -9.99
N PRO A 258 0.02 -34.02 -10.55
CA PRO A 258 0.12 -34.25 -11.98
C PRO A 258 -1.13 -34.92 -12.57
N GLU A 259 -1.80 -35.77 -11.78
CA GLU A 259 -2.98 -36.55 -12.17
C GLU A 259 -4.30 -35.75 -12.08
N GLY A 260 -4.30 -34.59 -11.42
CA GLY A 260 -5.47 -33.73 -11.35
C GLY A 260 -5.53 -32.84 -10.11
N VAL A 261 -6.71 -32.24 -9.91
CA VAL A 261 -6.98 -31.32 -8.81
C VAL A 261 -8.08 -31.91 -7.94
N ALA A 262 -7.81 -32.03 -6.63
CA ALA A 262 -8.80 -32.49 -5.67
C ALA A 262 -9.23 -31.32 -4.76
N GLY A 263 -10.53 -31.10 -4.64
CA GLY A 263 -11.09 -30.11 -3.71
C GLY A 263 -10.85 -30.48 -2.24
N PRO A 264 -11.15 -29.55 -1.32
CA PRO A 264 -11.06 -29.83 0.11
C PRO A 264 -12.04 -30.92 0.53
N SER A 265 -11.60 -31.80 1.43
CA SER A 265 -12.43 -32.88 1.99
C SER A 265 -13.53 -32.35 2.92
N ARG A 266 -13.24 -31.24 3.59
CA ARG A 266 -14.17 -30.50 4.46
C ARG A 266 -13.78 -29.03 4.55
N LEU A 267 -14.69 -28.21 5.05
CA LEU A 267 -14.41 -26.81 5.38
C LEU A 267 -13.81 -26.68 6.81
N PRO A 268 -13.07 -25.59 7.09
CA PRO A 268 -12.62 -25.28 8.44
C PRO A 268 -13.79 -25.06 9.40
N THR A 269 -13.60 -25.46 10.66
CA THR A 269 -14.56 -25.28 11.76
C THR A 269 -14.05 -24.34 12.85
N LEU A 270 -12.77 -23.96 12.80
CA LEU A 270 -12.15 -23.00 13.71
C LEU A 270 -12.96 -21.70 13.76
N ARG A 271 -13.35 -21.30 14.98
CA ARG A 271 -14.09 -20.07 15.22
C ARG A 271 -13.13 -18.95 15.57
N PHE A 272 -13.49 -17.71 15.23
CA PHE A 272 -12.66 -16.54 15.51
C PHE A 272 -12.35 -16.38 17.01
N LYS A 273 -13.30 -16.75 17.90
CA LYS A 273 -13.08 -16.74 19.36
C LYS A 273 -11.97 -17.68 19.84
N ASP A 274 -11.61 -18.68 19.04
CA ASP A 274 -10.59 -19.69 19.36
C ASP A 274 -9.22 -19.35 18.72
N ILE A 275 -9.19 -18.30 17.88
CA ILE A 275 -7.98 -17.72 17.29
C ILE A 275 -7.27 -16.88 18.36
N GLY A 276 -5.95 -17.10 18.46
CA GLY A 276 -5.08 -16.37 19.39
C GLY A 276 -4.72 -14.97 18.88
N PRO A 277 -3.96 -14.20 19.67
CA PRO A 277 -3.41 -12.93 19.18
C PRO A 277 -2.39 -13.14 18.05
N PRO A 278 -2.12 -12.12 17.22
CA PRO A 278 -1.05 -12.18 16.23
C PRO A 278 0.32 -12.27 16.92
N ASP A 279 1.21 -13.09 16.37
CA ASP A 279 2.57 -13.26 16.87
C ASP A 279 3.59 -12.65 15.90
N TYR A 280 4.13 -11.49 16.27
CA TYR A 280 5.13 -10.76 15.48
C TYR A 280 6.56 -11.27 15.67
N ALA A 281 6.79 -12.26 16.54
CA ALA A 281 8.13 -12.73 16.85
C ALA A 281 8.82 -13.33 15.60
N GLY A 282 10.02 -12.83 15.34
CA GLY A 282 10.84 -13.15 14.17
C GLY A 282 10.79 -12.11 13.06
N LEU A 283 9.78 -11.22 13.04
CA LEU A 283 9.71 -10.14 12.04
C LEU A 283 10.50 -8.91 12.50
N LYS A 284 11.16 -8.25 11.54
CA LYS A 284 11.88 -6.99 11.76
C LYS A 284 10.92 -5.80 11.79
N VAL A 285 10.07 -5.72 12.82
CA VAL A 285 8.95 -4.75 12.90
C VAL A 285 9.38 -3.28 12.80
N HIS A 286 10.59 -2.94 13.23
CA HIS A 286 11.15 -1.59 13.12
C HIS A 286 11.70 -1.27 11.72
N SER A 287 11.86 -2.26 10.85
CA SER A 287 12.52 -2.08 9.57
C SER A 287 11.58 -1.78 8.41
N TYR A 288 10.28 -1.68 8.67
CA TYR A 288 9.26 -1.28 7.70
C TYR A 288 9.37 0.20 7.35
N LEU A 289 8.95 0.59 6.15
CA LEU A 289 9.02 1.95 5.62
C LEU A 289 7.95 2.88 6.23
N ASN A 290 7.90 2.97 7.55
CA ASN A 290 7.07 3.91 8.29
C ASN A 290 7.94 4.90 9.09
N ASP A 291 7.37 6.05 9.43
CA ASP A 291 7.94 7.00 10.37
C ASP A 291 7.61 6.62 11.82
N THR A 292 6.42 6.07 12.03
CA THR A 292 5.97 5.49 13.30
C THR A 292 5.61 4.02 13.10
N VAL A 293 6.12 3.14 13.96
CA VAL A 293 5.82 1.71 13.87
C VAL A 293 4.39 1.46 14.34
N VAL A 294 3.60 0.83 13.48
CA VAL A 294 2.21 0.44 13.75
C VAL A 294 2.04 -1.04 13.44
N LEU A 295 1.41 -1.78 14.35
CA LEU A 295 1.15 -3.22 14.17
C LEU A 295 -0.34 -3.47 13.94
N SER A 296 -0.66 -4.42 13.07
CA SER A 296 -2.04 -4.68 12.67
C SER A 296 -2.71 -5.73 13.56
N MET A 297 -4.02 -5.64 13.69
CA MET A 297 -4.84 -6.73 14.23
C MET A 297 -6.21 -6.74 13.55
N VAL A 298 -6.95 -7.83 13.70
CA VAL A 298 -8.35 -7.91 13.29
C VAL A 298 -9.25 -8.05 14.51
N SER A 299 -10.45 -7.49 14.43
CA SER A 299 -11.50 -7.66 15.42
C SER A 299 -12.62 -8.59 14.97
N CYS A 300 -12.66 -8.91 13.67
CA CYS A 300 -13.62 -9.81 13.08
C CYS A 300 -13.06 -10.58 11.89
N VAL A 301 -13.83 -11.59 11.47
CA VAL A 301 -13.73 -12.22 10.14
C VAL A 301 -14.93 -11.76 9.35
N GLY A 302 -14.66 -11.10 8.23
CA GLY A 302 -15.68 -10.53 7.36
C GLY A 302 -16.23 -9.18 7.85
N CYS A 303 -17.32 -8.75 7.24
CA CYS A 303 -17.94 -7.46 7.43
C CYS A 303 -19.41 -7.62 7.87
N TYR A 304 -19.82 -6.99 8.97
CA TYR A 304 -21.22 -7.05 9.42
C TYR A 304 -22.20 -6.40 8.42
N TRP A 305 -21.71 -5.51 7.55
CA TRP A 305 -22.51 -4.96 6.47
C TRP A 305 -22.58 -5.93 5.28
N GLY A 306 -21.42 -6.39 4.80
CA GLY A 306 -21.26 -7.48 3.84
C GLY A 306 -21.93 -7.33 2.47
N ARG A 307 -22.65 -6.24 2.20
CA ARG A 307 -23.59 -6.14 1.06
C ARG A 307 -23.08 -5.36 -0.15
N CYS A 308 -22.05 -4.54 0.02
CA CYS A 308 -21.49 -3.71 -1.06
C CYS A 308 -21.22 -4.54 -2.31
N ILE A 309 -21.79 -4.15 -3.46
CA ILE A 309 -21.84 -5.04 -4.63
C ILE A 309 -20.46 -5.33 -5.24
N PHE A 310 -19.52 -4.40 -5.05
CA PHE A 310 -18.15 -4.45 -5.57
C PHE A 310 -17.16 -5.13 -4.61
N CYS A 311 -17.57 -5.50 -3.39
CA CYS A 311 -16.66 -5.89 -2.33
C CYS A 311 -16.34 -7.40 -2.36
N SER A 312 -15.17 -7.76 -2.88
CA SER A 312 -14.66 -9.15 -2.94
C SER A 312 -14.31 -9.74 -1.57
N TYR A 313 -14.29 -8.93 -0.52
CA TYR A 313 -13.94 -9.31 0.86
C TYR A 313 -15.21 -9.46 1.72
N GLY A 314 -15.94 -8.37 1.89
CA GLY A 314 -17.11 -8.28 2.75
C GLY A 314 -18.27 -9.18 2.30
N ASN A 315 -18.46 -9.43 1.00
CA ASN A 315 -19.54 -10.28 0.48
C ASN A 315 -19.48 -11.73 0.99
N ARG A 316 -18.31 -12.18 1.47
CA ARG A 316 -18.15 -13.49 2.14
C ARG A 316 -18.95 -13.62 3.44
N SER A 317 -19.45 -12.52 3.98
CA SER A 317 -20.17 -12.47 5.26
C SER A 317 -21.68 -12.69 5.13
N LEU A 318 -22.20 -12.76 3.90
CA LEU A 318 -23.64 -12.87 3.64
C LEU A 318 -24.20 -14.24 4.04
N GLU A 319 -23.36 -15.28 4.06
CA GLU A 319 -23.75 -16.59 4.52
C GLU A 319 -23.93 -16.62 6.05
N ARG A 320 -24.95 -17.35 6.51
CA ARG A 320 -25.28 -17.44 7.94
C ARG A 320 -24.09 -18.02 8.72
N GLY A 321 -23.56 -17.23 9.66
CA GLY A 321 -22.45 -17.63 10.52
C GLY A 321 -21.06 -17.37 9.93
N ALA A 322 -20.96 -16.80 8.72
CA ALA A 322 -19.69 -16.42 8.12
C ALA A 322 -19.07 -15.18 8.80
N TYR A 323 -19.87 -14.18 9.15
CA TYR A 323 -19.41 -13.09 10.01
C TYR A 323 -19.18 -13.57 11.44
N GLN A 324 -17.96 -13.34 11.95
CA GLN A 324 -17.59 -13.64 13.32
C GLN A 324 -16.81 -12.46 13.89
N GLN A 325 -16.96 -12.18 15.18
CA GLN A 325 -16.24 -11.09 15.85
C GLN A 325 -15.73 -11.55 17.20
N ALA A 326 -14.67 -10.90 17.68
CA ALA A 326 -14.09 -11.19 18.99
C ALA A 326 -15.01 -10.70 20.12
N SER A 327 -14.73 -11.20 21.32
CA SER A 327 -15.21 -10.57 22.55
C SER A 327 -14.35 -9.34 22.89
N PRO A 328 -14.88 -8.35 23.65
CA PRO A 328 -14.06 -7.23 24.13
C PRO A 328 -12.80 -7.67 24.88
N ARG A 329 -12.89 -8.76 25.65
CA ARG A 329 -11.76 -9.32 26.40
C ARG A 329 -10.69 -9.88 25.47
N GLN A 330 -11.08 -10.65 24.46
CA GLN A 330 -10.13 -11.20 23.48
C GLN A 330 -9.38 -10.10 22.72
N LEU A 331 -10.06 -9.00 22.37
CA LEU A 331 -9.41 -7.84 21.76
C LEU A 331 -8.45 -7.15 22.72
N ALA A 332 -8.86 -6.93 23.97
CA ALA A 332 -8.00 -6.33 24.98
C ALA A 332 -6.76 -7.20 25.24
N ASP A 333 -6.92 -8.52 25.30
CA ASP A 333 -5.83 -9.49 25.44
C ASP A 333 -4.87 -9.41 24.24
N ALA A 334 -5.39 -9.30 23.01
CA ALA A 334 -4.57 -9.16 21.81
C ALA A 334 -3.77 -7.85 21.78
N VAL A 335 -4.39 -6.73 22.16
CA VAL A 335 -3.70 -5.44 22.27
C VAL A 335 -2.59 -5.50 23.32
N CYS A 336 -2.89 -6.00 24.53
CA CYS A 336 -1.88 -6.14 25.59
C CYS A 336 -0.74 -7.05 25.14
N HIS A 337 -1.04 -8.17 24.48
CA HIS A 337 -0.04 -9.10 23.96
C HIS A 337 0.91 -8.45 22.93
N ILE A 338 0.38 -7.63 22.01
CA ILE A 338 1.20 -6.89 21.05
C ILE A 338 2.15 -5.94 21.79
N VAL A 339 1.63 -5.15 22.73
CA VAL A 339 2.44 -4.20 23.51
C VAL A 339 3.51 -4.91 24.33
N GLU A 340 3.14 -5.96 25.07
CA GLU A 340 4.04 -6.73 25.93
C GLU A 340 5.19 -7.37 25.15
N ASN A 341 4.92 -7.93 23.96
CA ASN A 341 5.92 -8.67 23.20
C ASN A 341 6.79 -7.81 22.28
N THR A 342 6.31 -6.62 21.90
CA THR A 342 6.99 -5.78 20.90
C THR A 342 7.41 -4.42 21.42
N GLY A 343 6.84 -3.97 22.55
CA GLY A 343 6.98 -2.59 23.04
C GLY A 343 6.26 -1.55 22.18
N ILE A 344 5.52 -1.95 21.14
CA ILE A 344 4.79 -1.04 20.26
C ILE A 344 3.40 -0.77 20.83
N ASP A 345 3.11 0.51 21.07
CA ASP A 345 1.85 1.02 21.64
C ASP A 345 0.89 1.60 20.60
N PHE A 346 1.10 1.30 19.32
CA PHE A 346 0.24 1.75 18.23
C PHE A 346 -0.25 0.57 17.39
N VAL A 347 -1.56 0.34 17.42
CA VAL A 347 -2.20 -0.72 16.65
C VAL A 347 -3.11 -0.18 15.55
N THR A 348 -3.31 -0.94 14.49
CA THR A 348 -4.32 -0.64 13.47
C THR A 348 -5.26 -1.82 13.31
N VAL A 349 -6.57 -1.56 13.42
CA VAL A 349 -7.61 -2.59 13.22
C VAL A 349 -7.95 -2.62 11.73
N VAL A 350 -7.55 -3.70 11.06
CA VAL A 350 -7.58 -3.79 9.58
C VAL A 350 -8.81 -4.53 9.03
N ASP A 351 -9.88 -4.59 9.81
CA ASP A 351 -11.17 -5.17 9.41
C ASP A 351 -11.71 -4.55 8.11
N GLU A 352 -12.59 -5.26 7.40
CA GLU A 352 -13.31 -4.69 6.27
C GLU A 352 -14.21 -3.52 6.67
N ASN A 353 -14.76 -3.57 7.89
CA ASN A 353 -15.45 -2.45 8.54
C ASN A 353 -15.50 -2.71 10.05
N THR A 354 -14.83 -1.85 10.82
CA THR A 354 -14.58 -2.06 12.25
C THR A 354 -15.83 -1.79 13.08
N ASN A 355 -16.21 -2.72 13.96
CA ASN A 355 -17.28 -2.46 14.93
C ASN A 355 -16.78 -1.53 16.06
N LEU A 356 -17.00 -0.23 15.91
CA LEU A 356 -16.48 0.79 16.84
C LEU A 356 -16.98 0.62 18.29
N ARG A 357 -18.21 0.13 18.50
CA ARG A 357 -18.72 -0.12 19.87
C ARG A 357 -17.98 -1.26 20.55
N LEU A 358 -17.68 -2.32 19.79
CA LEU A 358 -16.90 -3.45 20.27
C LEU A 358 -15.47 -3.01 20.61
N LEU A 359 -14.83 -2.26 19.71
CA LEU A 359 -13.47 -1.76 19.90
C LEU A 359 -13.38 -0.80 21.09
N ALA A 360 -14.30 0.15 21.23
CA ALA A 360 -14.34 1.05 22.39
C ALA A 360 -14.46 0.29 23.72
N ARG A 361 -15.26 -0.79 23.76
CA ARG A 361 -15.34 -1.67 24.95
C ARG A 361 -14.00 -2.36 25.23
N ALA A 362 -13.31 -2.84 24.20
CA ALA A 362 -12.00 -3.45 24.35
C ALA A 362 -10.96 -2.43 24.87
N MET A 363 -10.91 -1.23 24.31
CA MET A 363 -9.95 -0.20 24.70
C MET A 363 -10.18 0.33 26.11
N ARG A 364 -11.43 0.36 26.60
CA ARG A 364 -11.70 0.60 28.03
C ARG A 364 -11.04 -0.47 28.92
N LEU A 365 -11.15 -1.76 28.54
CA LEU A 365 -10.49 -2.85 29.28
C LEU A 365 -8.96 -2.77 29.21
N VAL A 366 -8.39 -2.34 28.07
CA VAL A 366 -6.95 -2.09 27.93
C VAL A 366 -6.50 -1.00 28.91
N ARG A 367 -7.23 0.12 28.95
CA ARG A 367 -6.96 1.24 29.87
C ARG A 367 -7.13 0.85 31.34
N GLU A 368 -8.13 0.05 31.67
CA GLU A 368 -8.33 -0.50 33.03
C GLU A 368 -7.14 -1.37 33.50
N ARG A 369 -6.41 -1.98 32.57
CA ARG A 369 -5.17 -2.74 32.85
C ARG A 369 -3.93 -1.85 32.95
N GLY A 370 -4.07 -0.53 32.82
CA GLY A 370 -2.97 0.42 32.89
C GLY A 370 -2.13 0.52 31.62
N VAL A 371 -2.62 -0.02 30.49
CA VAL A 371 -1.93 0.07 29.19
C VAL A 371 -2.54 1.22 28.40
N GLN A 372 -1.70 2.14 27.91
CA GLN A 372 -2.10 3.20 27.00
C GLN A 372 -1.70 2.81 25.58
N VAL A 373 -2.65 2.86 24.66
CA VAL A 373 -2.45 2.45 23.26
C VAL A 373 -3.14 3.42 22.34
N ARG A 374 -2.44 3.80 21.28
CA ARG A 374 -2.98 4.56 20.15
C ARG A 374 -3.52 3.56 19.13
N PHE A 375 -4.60 3.90 18.44
CA PHE A 375 -5.16 3.01 17.44
C PHE A 375 -5.78 3.69 16.22
N ASN A 376 -5.68 3.01 15.09
CA ASN A 376 -6.39 3.35 13.85
C ASN A 376 -7.45 2.30 13.52
N THR A 377 -8.46 2.70 12.74
CA THR A 377 -9.55 1.80 12.31
C THR A 377 -9.86 1.96 10.83
N ARG A 378 -10.66 1.04 10.31
CA ARG A 378 -11.29 1.11 8.98
C ARG A 378 -12.79 1.17 9.11
N ASN A 379 -13.43 2.19 8.55
CA ASN A 379 -14.86 2.45 8.76
C ASN A 379 -15.59 2.98 7.54
N ARG A 380 -16.90 2.71 7.49
CA ARG A 380 -17.85 3.51 6.71
C ARG A 380 -18.19 4.78 7.50
N LEU A 381 -18.60 5.84 6.80
CA LEU A 381 -19.25 7.00 7.42
C LEU A 381 -20.67 6.62 7.82
N GLU A 382 -20.82 6.02 9.00
CA GLU A 382 -22.08 5.42 9.47
C GLU A 382 -22.68 6.14 10.69
N PRO A 383 -23.98 5.95 10.99
CA PRO A 383 -24.73 6.79 11.92
C PRO A 383 -24.19 6.88 13.35
N ILE A 384 -23.36 5.92 13.79
CA ILE A 384 -22.75 5.99 15.12
C ILE A 384 -21.83 7.21 15.29
N LEU A 385 -21.26 7.70 14.20
CA LEU A 385 -20.35 8.85 14.18
C LEU A 385 -21.10 10.21 14.14
N LEU A 386 -22.43 10.19 14.09
CA LEU A 386 -23.26 11.39 14.26
C LEU A 386 -23.28 11.87 15.71
N ASP A 387 -22.94 11.01 16.66
CA ASP A 387 -22.84 11.37 18.07
C ASP A 387 -21.44 11.97 18.36
N PRO A 388 -21.32 13.29 18.57
CA PRO A 388 -20.03 13.91 18.87
C PRO A 388 -19.44 13.40 20.19
N GLY A 389 -20.27 13.01 21.16
CA GLY A 389 -19.80 12.44 22.43
C GLY A 389 -19.11 11.09 22.24
N PHE A 390 -19.59 10.28 21.30
CA PHE A 390 -18.95 9.02 20.95
C PHE A 390 -17.64 9.23 20.18
N CYS A 391 -17.57 10.21 19.26
CA CYS A 391 -16.31 10.56 18.58
C CYS A 391 -15.25 11.05 19.59
N GLN A 392 -15.64 11.90 20.53
CA GLN A 392 -14.76 12.35 21.61
C GLN A 392 -14.28 11.20 22.49
N GLU A 393 -15.18 10.27 22.85
CA GLU A 393 -14.79 9.09 23.62
C GLU A 393 -13.76 8.22 22.86
N LEU A 394 -13.91 8.05 21.55
CA LEU A 394 -12.93 7.30 20.75
C LEU A 394 -11.54 7.95 20.80
N ALA A 395 -11.47 9.28 20.68
CA ALA A 395 -10.22 10.02 20.80
C ALA A 395 -9.59 9.84 22.19
N GLU A 396 -10.37 9.93 23.27
CA GLU A 396 -9.92 9.71 24.65
C GLU A 396 -9.46 8.27 24.94
N LEU A 397 -9.94 7.30 24.15
CA LEU A 397 -9.48 5.92 24.19
C LEU A 397 -8.21 5.68 23.38
N GLY A 398 -7.75 6.67 22.60
CA GLY A 398 -6.54 6.62 21.79
C GLY A 398 -6.76 6.49 20.29
N CYS A 399 -7.97 6.72 19.76
CA CYS A 399 -8.20 6.69 18.32
C CYS A 399 -7.50 7.87 17.64
N GLU A 400 -6.50 7.62 16.78
CA GLU A 400 -5.80 8.67 16.03
C GLU A 400 -6.36 8.89 14.63
N GLY A 401 -6.92 7.84 14.01
CA GLY A 401 -7.39 7.97 12.64
C GLY A 401 -8.25 6.83 12.14
N MET A 402 -8.99 7.15 11.08
CA MET A 402 -9.91 6.25 10.40
C MET A 402 -9.62 6.26 8.90
N ALA A 403 -9.36 5.08 8.33
CA ALA A 403 -9.38 4.89 6.89
C ALA A 403 -10.84 4.62 6.44
N VAL A 404 -11.29 5.36 5.43
CA VAL A 404 -12.69 5.40 5.01
C VAL A 404 -12.80 5.29 3.49
N GLY A 405 -13.62 4.36 3.01
CA GLY A 405 -14.00 4.31 1.59
C GLY A 405 -15.03 5.40 1.27
N TYR A 406 -14.73 6.21 0.26
CA TYR A 406 -15.60 7.28 -0.24
C TYR A 406 -16.00 7.00 -1.69
N GLU A 407 -17.26 6.63 -1.88
CA GLU A 407 -17.87 6.35 -3.18
C GLU A 407 -18.83 7.47 -3.64
N GLY A 408 -18.56 8.72 -3.23
CA GLY A 408 -19.35 9.90 -3.58
C GLY A 408 -20.46 10.26 -2.58
N VAL A 409 -21.22 11.32 -2.90
CA VAL A 409 -22.34 11.85 -2.07
C VAL A 409 -23.70 11.72 -2.74
N THR A 410 -23.79 10.99 -3.86
CA THR A 410 -25.05 10.76 -4.55
C THR A 410 -25.78 9.58 -3.91
N GLN A 411 -26.88 9.82 -3.20
CA GLN A 411 -27.63 8.76 -2.52
C GLN A 411 -28.08 7.64 -3.48
N ARG A 412 -28.52 7.99 -4.70
CA ARG A 412 -28.88 7.03 -5.75
C ARG A 412 -27.76 6.00 -6.02
N LEU A 413 -26.52 6.47 -6.18
CA LEU A 413 -25.37 5.60 -6.43
C LEU A 413 -25.02 4.78 -5.18
N LEU A 414 -25.01 5.38 -3.99
CA LEU A 414 -24.74 4.67 -2.73
C LEU A 414 -25.76 3.55 -2.46
N ASP A 415 -27.03 3.77 -2.80
CA ASP A 415 -28.09 2.76 -2.69
C ASP A 415 -27.89 1.64 -3.72
N ARG A 416 -27.55 1.98 -4.97
CA ARG A 416 -27.24 0.98 -6.01
C ARG A 416 -26.00 0.14 -5.67
N LEU A 417 -24.97 0.75 -5.09
CA LEU A 417 -23.79 0.05 -4.58
C LEU A 417 -24.08 -0.78 -3.33
N ASP A 418 -25.27 -0.63 -2.74
CA ASP A 418 -25.70 -1.26 -1.50
C ASP A 418 -24.71 -0.95 -0.36
N LYS A 419 -24.36 0.34 -0.20
CA LYS A 419 -23.36 0.83 0.76
C LYS A 419 -23.91 0.96 2.18
N GLY A 420 -25.22 1.21 2.32
CA GLY A 420 -25.91 1.25 3.62
C GLY A 420 -25.54 2.46 4.47
N VAL A 421 -25.30 3.60 3.82
CA VAL A 421 -24.97 4.88 4.45
C VAL A 421 -25.87 5.97 3.85
N GLN A 422 -25.97 7.10 4.54
CA GLN A 422 -26.72 8.26 4.05
C GLN A 422 -25.74 9.38 3.70
N ALA A 423 -25.77 9.85 2.46
CA ALA A 423 -24.87 10.92 2.01
C ALA A 423 -25.03 12.20 2.84
N GLY A 424 -26.25 12.50 3.30
CA GLY A 424 -26.55 13.66 4.13
C GLY A 424 -25.83 13.67 5.48
N ASP A 425 -25.41 12.49 5.98
CA ASP A 425 -24.72 12.36 7.26
C ASP A 425 -23.23 12.73 7.15
N PHE A 426 -22.64 12.68 5.96
CA PHE A 426 -21.19 12.74 5.77
C PHE A 426 -20.60 14.06 6.28
N GLN A 427 -21.30 15.19 6.08
CA GLN A 427 -20.81 16.49 6.55
C GLN A 427 -20.69 16.51 8.08
N VAL A 428 -21.75 16.11 8.79
CA VAL A 428 -21.78 16.10 10.26
C VAL A 428 -20.76 15.12 10.81
N ILE A 429 -20.61 13.94 10.18
CA ILE A 429 -19.61 12.95 10.59
C ILE A 429 -18.19 13.51 10.45
N LEU A 430 -17.86 14.14 9.31
CA LEU A 430 -16.53 14.74 9.13
C LEU A 430 -16.29 15.89 10.12
N ASP A 431 -17.30 16.70 10.40
CA ASP A 431 -17.20 17.78 11.39
C ASP A 431 -16.95 17.24 12.80
N ASN A 432 -17.68 16.19 13.21
CA ASN A 432 -17.51 15.53 14.51
C ASN A 432 -16.12 14.89 14.66
N LEU A 433 -15.64 14.19 13.63
CA LEU A 433 -14.31 13.56 13.64
C LEU A 433 -13.19 14.61 13.70
N ALA A 434 -13.30 15.68 12.92
CA ALA A 434 -12.34 16.79 12.96
C ALA A 434 -12.35 17.50 14.31
N ALA A 435 -13.52 17.72 14.92
CA ALA A 435 -13.64 18.32 16.24
C ALA A 435 -13.02 17.45 17.37
N ALA A 436 -13.00 16.13 17.18
CA ALA A 436 -12.37 15.16 18.09
C ALA A 436 -10.87 14.91 17.77
N ASP A 437 -10.29 15.61 16.80
CA ASP A 437 -8.91 15.42 16.30
C ASP A 437 -8.63 13.98 15.80
N ILE A 438 -9.65 13.32 15.25
CA ILE A 438 -9.51 12.01 14.61
C ILE A 438 -9.29 12.21 13.11
N ARG A 439 -8.10 11.84 12.63
CA ARG A 439 -7.73 12.01 11.23
C ARG A 439 -8.50 11.05 10.33
N VAL A 440 -9.20 11.59 9.33
CA VAL A 440 -9.82 10.79 8.27
C VAL A 440 -8.85 10.64 7.09
N ASN A 441 -8.66 9.40 6.62
CA ASN A 441 -7.95 9.11 5.37
C ASN A 441 -8.94 8.50 4.37
N LEU A 442 -9.24 9.21 3.28
CA LEU A 442 -10.21 8.77 2.29
C LEU A 442 -9.56 7.95 1.17
N SER A 443 -10.07 6.75 0.92
CA SER A 443 -9.86 6.01 -0.32
C SER A 443 -11.03 6.34 -1.26
N ILE A 444 -10.75 7.08 -2.32
CA ILE A 444 -11.77 7.64 -3.23
C ILE A 444 -11.97 6.70 -4.42
N MET A 445 -13.21 6.24 -4.62
CA MET A 445 -13.58 5.42 -5.76
C MET A 445 -14.46 6.21 -6.73
N GLY A 446 -14.06 6.24 -8.01
CA GLY A 446 -14.83 6.84 -9.11
C GLY A 446 -15.22 5.83 -10.18
N GLY A 447 -15.99 6.27 -11.18
CA GLY A 447 -16.43 5.40 -12.27
C GLY A 447 -17.51 4.42 -11.81
N LEU A 448 -18.46 4.93 -11.02
CA LEU A 448 -19.44 4.12 -10.30
C LEU A 448 -20.65 3.85 -11.17
N LEU A 449 -20.79 2.63 -11.68
CA LEU A 449 -21.96 2.22 -12.47
C LEU A 449 -22.29 3.25 -13.59
N ASP A 450 -23.48 3.86 -13.55
CA ASP A 450 -23.95 4.86 -14.53
C ASP A 450 -23.74 6.31 -14.05
N GLU A 451 -22.72 6.56 -13.22
CA GLU A 451 -22.36 7.88 -12.69
C GLU A 451 -22.36 8.97 -13.78
N THR A 452 -23.23 9.98 -13.59
CA THR A 452 -23.28 11.12 -14.51
C THR A 452 -22.15 12.11 -14.23
N GLU A 453 -21.92 13.04 -15.16
CA GLU A 453 -20.90 14.08 -14.97
C GLU A 453 -21.25 15.00 -13.79
N GLU A 454 -22.53 15.32 -13.63
CA GLU A 454 -23.06 16.16 -12.55
C GLU A 454 -22.88 15.50 -11.18
N GLU A 455 -23.17 14.21 -11.07
CA GLU A 455 -22.99 13.43 -9.84
C GLU A 455 -21.51 13.33 -9.44
N SER A 456 -20.63 13.15 -10.44
CA SER A 456 -19.19 13.14 -10.23
C SER A 456 -18.68 14.51 -9.76
N GLU A 457 -19.11 15.60 -10.40
CA GLU A 457 -18.75 16.97 -10.01
C GLU A 457 -19.32 17.37 -8.63
N GLU A 458 -20.50 16.90 -8.26
CA GLU A 458 -21.03 17.07 -6.91
C GLU A 458 -20.14 16.40 -5.85
N SER A 459 -19.71 15.16 -6.13
CA SER A 459 -18.80 14.41 -5.27
C SER A 459 -17.44 15.09 -5.13
N LEU A 460 -16.91 15.69 -6.20
CA LEU A 460 -15.68 16.49 -6.14
C LEU A 460 -15.85 17.78 -5.33
N ARG A 461 -16.96 18.52 -5.54
CA ARG A 461 -17.25 19.75 -4.77
C ARG A 461 -17.43 19.47 -3.28
N PHE A 462 -17.94 18.31 -2.89
CA PHE A 462 -17.97 17.91 -1.49
C PHE A 462 -16.57 17.73 -0.89
N LEU A 463 -15.68 17.03 -1.61
CA LEU A 463 -14.29 16.83 -1.19
C LEU A 463 -13.53 18.16 -1.09
N GLU A 464 -13.69 19.06 -2.07
CA GLU A 464 -13.03 20.38 -2.05
C GLU A 464 -13.43 21.23 -0.84
N ARG A 465 -14.72 21.22 -0.48
CA ARG A 465 -15.25 21.98 0.67
C ARG A 465 -14.74 21.47 2.02
N ASN A 466 -14.27 20.22 2.08
CA ASN A 466 -13.87 19.54 3.32
C ASN A 466 -12.41 19.10 3.33
N ARG A 467 -11.58 19.58 2.40
CA ARG A 467 -10.21 19.10 2.18
C ARG A 467 -9.27 19.25 3.38
N ASP A 468 -9.63 20.09 4.35
CA ASP A 468 -8.91 20.35 5.59
C ASP A 468 -9.23 19.32 6.69
N LYS A 469 -10.27 18.49 6.49
CA LYS A 469 -10.76 17.50 7.47
C LYS A 469 -10.32 16.08 7.17
N PHE A 470 -9.67 15.85 6.03
CA PHE A 470 -9.20 14.54 5.64
C PHE A 470 -7.88 14.62 4.87
N ALA A 471 -7.17 13.51 4.84
CA ALA A 471 -6.13 13.25 3.85
C ALA A 471 -6.62 12.21 2.83
N ILE A 472 -5.97 12.16 1.68
CA ILE A 472 -6.25 11.15 0.67
C ILE A 472 -5.30 9.98 0.86
N ASP A 473 -5.85 8.78 0.90
CA ASP A 473 -5.12 7.52 0.90
C ASP A 473 -4.87 7.04 -0.53
N ALA A 474 -5.93 6.92 -1.33
CA ALA A 474 -5.86 6.42 -2.69
C ALA A 474 -6.98 6.97 -3.59
N PHE A 475 -6.76 6.89 -4.90
CA PHE A 475 -7.78 7.07 -5.93
C PHE A 475 -7.86 5.80 -6.77
N GLU A 476 -9.07 5.26 -6.93
CA GLU A 476 -9.30 4.06 -7.73
C GLU A 476 -10.56 4.18 -8.58
N LEU A 477 -10.57 3.50 -9.72
CA LEU A 477 -11.82 3.18 -10.40
C LEU A 477 -12.39 1.89 -9.86
N MET A 478 -13.72 1.77 -9.91
CA MET A 478 -14.40 0.51 -9.62
C MET A 478 -13.87 -0.62 -10.52
N VAL A 479 -13.50 -1.74 -9.88
CA VAL A 479 -13.03 -2.96 -10.56
C VAL A 479 -13.99 -4.09 -10.24
N VAL A 480 -14.38 -4.85 -11.26
CA VAL A 480 -15.23 -6.05 -11.11
C VAL A 480 -14.36 -7.25 -10.75
N GLU A 481 -13.95 -7.33 -9.47
CA GLU A 481 -13.14 -8.44 -8.95
C GLU A 481 -13.93 -9.77 -8.94
N PRO A 482 -13.25 -10.92 -9.03
CA PRO A 482 -13.88 -12.23 -8.84
C PRO A 482 -14.65 -12.32 -7.51
N GLN A 483 -15.69 -13.16 -7.49
CA GLN A 483 -16.53 -13.42 -6.30
C GLN A 483 -17.31 -12.21 -5.75
N THR A 484 -17.32 -11.07 -6.44
CA THR A 484 -18.21 -9.94 -6.15
C THR A 484 -19.62 -10.21 -6.66
N ARG A 485 -20.61 -9.47 -6.15
CA ARG A 485 -21.98 -9.49 -6.71
C ARG A 485 -22.03 -8.99 -8.15
N LEU A 486 -21.11 -8.10 -8.53
CA LEU A 486 -20.93 -7.64 -9.91
C LEU A 486 -20.56 -8.78 -10.88
N VAL A 487 -19.86 -9.82 -10.41
CA VAL A 487 -19.59 -11.03 -11.21
C VAL A 487 -20.75 -12.02 -11.14
N ALA A 488 -21.36 -12.18 -9.97
CA ALA A 488 -22.42 -13.17 -9.75
C ALA A 488 -23.72 -12.82 -10.50
N ASP A 489 -24.05 -11.53 -10.61
CA ASP A 489 -25.26 -11.05 -11.28
C ASP A 489 -25.02 -9.70 -11.97
N PRO A 490 -24.21 -9.65 -13.03
CA PRO A 490 -23.81 -8.40 -13.68
C PRO A 490 -25.00 -7.61 -14.25
N GLN A 491 -26.00 -8.31 -14.78
CA GLN A 491 -27.14 -7.70 -15.47
C GLN A 491 -28.02 -6.87 -14.53
N SER A 492 -28.24 -7.31 -13.28
CA SER A 492 -29.05 -6.54 -12.32
C SER A 492 -28.42 -5.21 -11.91
N PHE A 493 -27.11 -5.07 -12.11
CA PHE A 493 -26.38 -3.83 -11.86
C PHE A 493 -26.08 -3.02 -13.14
N GLY A 494 -26.56 -3.47 -14.31
CA GLY A 494 -26.27 -2.83 -15.60
C GLY A 494 -24.82 -3.02 -16.06
N VAL A 495 -24.12 -4.02 -15.54
CA VAL A 495 -22.75 -4.37 -15.93
C VAL A 495 -22.77 -5.41 -17.04
N VAL A 496 -21.89 -5.26 -18.02
CA VAL A 496 -21.64 -6.26 -19.07
C VAL A 496 -20.18 -6.69 -18.96
N LEU A 497 -19.95 -7.97 -18.65
CA LEU A 497 -18.60 -8.52 -18.55
C LEU A 497 -18.07 -8.88 -19.93
N ASP A 498 -16.79 -8.57 -20.17
CA ASP A 498 -16.05 -9.04 -21.33
C ASP A 498 -15.84 -10.57 -21.26
N GLY A 499 -15.98 -11.24 -22.40
CA GLY A 499 -15.81 -12.68 -22.53
C GLY A 499 -14.34 -13.15 -22.63
N SER A 500 -13.39 -12.23 -22.76
CA SER A 500 -11.95 -12.52 -22.79
C SER A 500 -11.38 -12.77 -21.39
N ASP A 501 -10.19 -13.38 -21.36
CA ASP A 501 -9.39 -13.59 -20.15
C ASP A 501 -8.59 -12.35 -19.74
N ALA A 502 -8.80 -11.22 -20.44
CA ALA A 502 -8.06 -10.01 -20.20
C ALA A 502 -8.49 -9.31 -18.90
N PHE A 503 -7.50 -8.83 -18.17
CA PHE A 503 -7.67 -8.14 -16.91
C PHE A 503 -8.13 -6.69 -17.08
N ALA A 504 -8.85 -6.22 -16.07
CA ALA A 504 -9.07 -4.80 -15.79
C ALA A 504 -8.43 -4.45 -14.45
N ASP A 505 -7.68 -3.35 -14.42
CA ASP A 505 -6.97 -2.89 -13.23
C ASP A 505 -7.00 -1.35 -13.13
N ASN A 506 -6.17 -0.79 -12.24
CA ASN A 506 -5.99 0.64 -12.05
C ASN A 506 -4.53 1.08 -12.30
N ARG A 507 -3.83 0.50 -13.28
CA ARG A 507 -2.39 0.79 -13.55
C ARG A 507 -2.08 2.25 -13.88
N GLU A 508 -3.07 3.03 -14.30
CA GLU A 508 -2.93 4.46 -14.55
C GLU A 508 -3.04 5.34 -13.29
N LEU A 509 -3.41 4.73 -12.15
CA LEU A 509 -3.68 5.39 -10.86
C LEU A 509 -2.85 4.82 -9.72
N ASN A 510 -2.63 3.50 -9.71
CA ASN A 510 -2.06 2.76 -8.58
C ASN A 510 -0.77 2.04 -8.95
N TYR A 511 0.13 1.91 -7.96
CA TYR A 511 1.38 1.19 -8.12
C TYR A 511 1.06 -0.30 -8.36
N LEU A 512 1.73 -0.92 -9.34
CA LEU A 512 1.53 -2.34 -9.70
C LEU A 512 0.08 -2.71 -10.07
N GLY A 513 -0.71 -1.75 -10.57
CA GLY A 513 -2.08 -2.00 -11.05
C GLY A 513 -3.15 -2.02 -9.97
N GLY A 514 -2.79 -2.14 -8.69
CA GLY A 514 -3.75 -2.22 -7.59
C GLY A 514 -4.68 -3.44 -7.68
N ARG A 515 -5.98 -3.22 -7.53
CA ARG A 515 -7.00 -4.28 -7.69
C ARG A 515 -7.12 -4.72 -9.14
N VAL A 516 -7.30 -6.03 -9.34
CA VAL A 516 -7.45 -6.65 -10.66
C VAL A 516 -8.76 -7.42 -10.72
N GLY A 517 -9.49 -7.28 -11.83
CA GLY A 517 -10.79 -7.91 -12.05
C GLY A 517 -11.05 -8.17 -13.53
N ARG A 518 -12.32 -8.38 -13.89
CA ARG A 518 -12.75 -8.61 -15.28
C ARG A 518 -12.97 -7.28 -15.99
N ARG A 519 -12.59 -7.23 -17.27
CA ARG A 519 -13.03 -6.16 -18.17
C ARG A 519 -14.55 -6.13 -18.25
N HIS A 520 -15.07 -4.92 -18.26
CA HIS A 520 -16.50 -4.69 -18.23
C HIS A 520 -16.84 -3.34 -18.84
N THR A 521 -18.09 -3.21 -19.28
CA THR A 521 -18.74 -1.93 -19.58
C THR A 521 -19.98 -1.77 -18.70
N VAL A 522 -20.48 -0.55 -18.59
CA VAL A 522 -21.73 -0.25 -17.88
C VAL A 522 -22.75 0.31 -18.85
N VAL A 523 -23.94 -0.29 -18.88
CA VAL A 523 -25.03 0.17 -19.74
C VAL A 523 -25.45 1.58 -19.33
N GLY A 524 -25.31 2.53 -20.26
CA GLY A 524 -25.60 3.94 -20.02
C GLY A 524 -24.57 4.67 -19.13
N GLY A 525 -23.48 3.99 -18.75
CA GLY A 525 -22.40 4.58 -17.97
C GLY A 525 -21.27 5.15 -18.84
N PRO A 526 -20.33 5.89 -18.22
CA PRO A 526 -19.17 6.44 -18.92
C PRO A 526 -18.17 5.34 -19.32
N GLU A 527 -17.51 5.54 -20.45
CA GLU A 527 -16.40 4.69 -20.87
C GLU A 527 -15.15 4.95 -20.02
N ARG A 528 -14.25 3.96 -19.93
CA ARG A 528 -13.04 4.05 -19.10
C ARG A 528 -12.19 5.30 -19.35
N PRO A 529 -11.92 5.74 -20.60
CA PRO A 529 -11.14 6.96 -20.83
C PRO A 529 -11.77 8.21 -20.18
N ASP A 530 -13.10 8.29 -20.17
CA ASP A 530 -13.82 9.41 -19.57
C ASP A 530 -13.83 9.32 -18.04
N MET A 531 -14.04 8.13 -17.48
CA MET A 531 -13.89 7.88 -16.05
C MET A 531 -12.50 8.28 -15.54
N LEU A 532 -11.44 7.84 -16.23
CA LEU A 532 -10.05 8.21 -15.90
C LEU A 532 -9.82 9.71 -16.00
N ARG A 533 -10.38 10.37 -17.03
CA ARG A 533 -10.25 11.81 -17.21
C ARG A 533 -10.89 12.57 -16.05
N ARG A 534 -12.12 12.21 -15.67
CA ARG A 534 -12.86 12.79 -14.55
C ARG A 534 -12.11 12.61 -13.23
N LEU A 535 -11.69 11.38 -12.92
CA LEU A 535 -10.98 11.09 -11.67
C LEU A 535 -9.62 11.81 -11.60
N LYS A 536 -8.81 11.78 -12.68
CA LYS A 536 -7.54 12.54 -12.75
C LYS A 536 -7.73 14.05 -12.68
N HIS A 537 -8.87 14.57 -13.13
CA HIS A 537 -9.22 15.97 -12.94
C HIS A 537 -9.51 16.26 -11.46
N GLY A 538 -10.31 15.43 -10.79
CA GLY A 538 -10.56 15.49 -9.36
C GLY A 538 -9.29 15.40 -8.51
N MET A 539 -8.41 14.46 -8.82
CA MET A 539 -7.09 14.31 -8.17
C MET A 539 -6.30 15.62 -8.19
N ARG A 540 -6.26 16.32 -9.34
CA ARG A 540 -5.52 17.58 -9.46
C ARG A 540 -6.15 18.72 -8.67
N ARG A 541 -7.48 18.72 -8.55
CA ARG A 541 -8.23 19.74 -7.79
C ARG A 541 -8.09 19.57 -6.28
N ILE A 542 -8.12 18.33 -5.79
CA ILE A 542 -8.07 18.04 -4.35
C ILE A 542 -6.62 17.95 -3.85
N SER A 543 -5.71 17.34 -4.63
CA SER A 543 -4.28 17.22 -4.27
C SER A 543 -3.45 18.46 -4.64
N GLY A 544 -4.03 19.44 -5.32
CA GLY A 544 -3.39 20.72 -5.60
C GLY A 544 -3.12 21.50 -4.30
N PRO A 545 -2.11 22.39 -4.29
CA PRO A 545 -1.94 23.30 -3.16
C PRO A 545 -3.25 24.04 -2.96
N ALA A 546 -3.71 24.03 -1.72
CA ALA A 546 -4.79 24.85 -1.24
C ALA A 546 -4.82 26.20 -1.97
N ALA A 547 -5.85 26.49 -2.77
CA ALA A 547 -6.24 27.89 -2.94
C ALA A 547 -6.42 28.40 -1.51
N ALA A 548 -5.54 29.31 -1.08
CA ALA A 548 -5.50 29.79 0.29
C ALA A 548 -6.93 30.14 0.68
N GLY A 549 -7.44 29.50 1.73
CA GLY A 549 -8.71 29.91 2.30
C GLY A 549 -8.61 31.38 2.71
N PRO A 550 -9.73 32.10 2.86
CA PRO A 550 -9.70 33.50 3.28
C PRO A 550 -8.96 33.74 4.63
N ALA A 551 -8.70 32.67 5.39
CA ALA A 551 -8.01 32.71 6.68
C ALA A 551 -6.49 32.40 6.64
N GLU A 552 -5.94 31.88 5.53
CA GLU A 552 -4.47 31.70 5.36
C GLU A 552 -3.86 32.73 4.39
N ALA A 553 -4.65 33.70 3.96
CA ALA A 553 -4.20 34.88 3.24
C ALA A 553 -3.66 35.96 4.21
N ALA A 554 -2.71 35.63 5.09
CA ALA A 554 -2.04 36.62 5.93
C ALA A 554 -0.69 36.17 6.51
N ALA A 555 0.19 35.64 5.66
CA ALA A 555 1.62 35.84 5.87
C ALA A 555 2.18 36.39 4.56
N GLN A 556 2.30 37.71 4.47
CA GLN A 556 3.16 38.30 3.44
C GLN A 556 4.54 37.65 3.59
N PRO A 557 5.12 37.02 2.55
CA PRO A 557 6.51 36.61 2.63
C PRO A 557 7.33 37.87 2.92
N PRO A 558 8.32 37.84 3.84
CA PRO A 558 9.06 39.04 4.22
C PRO A 558 9.63 39.69 2.95
N ALA A 559 9.34 40.98 2.76
CA ALA A 559 9.71 41.73 1.55
C ALA A 559 11.23 41.83 1.30
N GLU A 560 12.06 41.35 2.24
CA GLU A 560 13.51 41.56 2.30
C GLU A 560 14.34 40.42 1.69
N HIS A 561 13.81 39.19 1.60
CA HIS A 561 14.61 38.06 1.11
C HIS A 561 14.68 38.04 -0.43
N ILE A 562 15.89 38.19 -0.98
CA ILE A 562 16.15 38.14 -2.42
C ILE A 562 16.64 36.77 -2.91
N ALA A 563 16.88 35.83 -2.01
CA ALA A 563 17.40 34.51 -2.36
C ALA A 563 16.76 33.36 -1.57
N LEU A 564 16.77 32.17 -2.16
CA LEU A 564 16.40 30.91 -1.53
C LEU A 564 17.51 29.90 -1.79
N ARG A 565 18.01 29.24 -0.73
CA ARG A 565 18.95 28.12 -0.84
C ARG A 565 18.14 26.82 -0.85
N PRO A 566 18.06 26.11 -1.99
CA PRO A 566 17.32 24.86 -2.05
C PRO A 566 17.95 23.81 -1.12
N HIS A 567 17.13 22.86 -0.64
CA HIS A 567 17.66 21.72 0.10
C HIS A 567 18.65 20.90 -0.75
N PRO A 568 19.60 20.17 -0.12
CA PRO A 568 20.66 19.45 -0.84
C PRO A 568 20.18 18.38 -1.82
N TRP A 569 18.94 17.90 -1.71
CA TRP A 569 18.32 16.93 -2.61
C TRP A 569 17.60 17.58 -3.81
N ILE A 570 17.40 18.89 -3.81
CA ILE A 570 16.74 19.60 -4.91
C ILE A 570 17.70 19.74 -6.09
N ARG A 571 17.24 19.40 -7.30
CA ARG A 571 18.04 19.54 -8.54
C ARG A 571 17.32 20.38 -9.57
N CYS A 572 18.09 21.20 -10.28
CA CYS A 572 17.59 21.94 -11.44
C CYS A 572 17.77 21.10 -12.70
N ALA A 573 16.74 21.01 -13.53
CA ALA A 573 16.83 20.32 -14.80
C ALA A 573 17.81 21.04 -15.75
N PRO A 574 18.58 20.29 -16.56
CA PRO A 574 19.32 20.84 -17.68
C PRO A 574 18.45 21.73 -18.58
N ALA A 575 19.04 22.81 -19.13
CA ALA A 575 18.31 23.77 -19.98
C ALA A 575 17.62 23.13 -21.20
N ARG A 576 18.16 22.02 -21.70
CA ARG A 576 17.56 21.22 -22.80
C ARG A 576 16.18 20.63 -22.49
N PHE A 577 15.79 20.57 -21.20
CA PHE A 577 14.48 20.09 -20.78
C PHE A 577 13.51 21.21 -20.39
N ALA A 578 13.90 22.47 -20.59
CA ALA A 578 13.04 23.61 -20.27
C ALA A 578 11.80 23.60 -21.18
N PRO A 579 10.59 23.81 -20.64
CA PRO A 579 9.40 23.93 -21.47
C PRO A 579 9.49 25.21 -22.31
N HIS A 580 9.32 25.08 -23.63
CA HIS A 580 9.22 26.21 -24.55
C HIS A 580 7.75 26.61 -24.70
N GLY A 581 7.41 27.86 -24.36
CA GLY A 581 6.04 28.35 -24.44
C GLY A 581 5.90 29.88 -24.42
N PRO A 582 4.68 30.41 -24.65
CA PRO A 582 4.44 31.84 -24.87
C PRO A 582 4.66 32.76 -23.65
N GLY A 583 4.99 32.20 -22.48
CA GLY A 583 5.23 32.92 -21.23
C GLY A 583 6.71 33.17 -20.88
N GLY A 584 7.64 32.84 -21.78
CA GLY A 584 9.09 32.97 -21.57
C GLY A 584 9.76 31.69 -21.06
N ASP A 585 11.08 31.65 -21.17
CA ASP A 585 11.93 30.55 -20.72
C ASP A 585 11.74 30.28 -19.22
N SER A 586 11.46 29.03 -18.86
CA SER A 586 11.36 28.59 -17.45
C SER A 586 12.44 27.57 -17.10
N SER A 587 12.88 27.56 -15.84
CA SER A 587 13.74 26.53 -15.26
C SER A 587 12.89 25.54 -14.48
N LEU A 588 13.24 24.25 -14.52
CA LEU A 588 12.56 23.22 -13.74
C LEU A 588 13.39 22.83 -12.52
N LEU A 589 12.74 22.67 -11.37
CA LEU A 589 13.34 22.14 -10.13
C LEU A 589 12.64 20.85 -9.75
N ALA A 590 13.40 19.78 -9.56
CA ALA A 590 12.92 18.52 -9.03
C ALA A 590 13.16 18.46 -7.51
N ASP A 591 12.08 18.18 -6.78
CA ASP A 591 12.13 17.72 -5.40
C ASP A 591 11.82 16.22 -5.36
N PRO A 592 12.85 15.37 -5.39
CA PRO A 592 12.65 13.91 -5.38
C PRO A 592 11.87 13.49 -4.12
N VAL A 593 12.19 14.05 -2.96
CA VAL A 593 11.59 13.66 -1.66
C VAL A 593 10.08 13.93 -1.61
N ARG A 594 9.60 14.97 -2.30
CA ARG A 594 8.16 15.31 -2.36
C ARG A 594 7.44 14.84 -3.61
N GLU A 595 8.15 14.25 -4.57
CA GLU A 595 7.60 13.88 -5.88
C GLU A 595 7.06 15.06 -6.68
N GLN A 596 7.74 16.21 -6.56
CA GLN A 596 7.29 17.46 -7.17
C GLN A 596 8.31 17.98 -8.18
N VAL A 597 7.79 18.58 -9.25
CA VAL A 597 8.57 19.38 -10.18
C VAL A 597 7.98 20.78 -10.23
N TYR A 598 8.80 21.77 -9.90
CA TYR A 598 8.42 23.19 -9.92
C TYR A 598 8.90 23.83 -11.21
N SER A 599 8.06 24.65 -11.82
CA SER A 599 8.43 25.50 -12.95
C SER A 599 8.65 26.93 -12.49
N LEU A 600 9.82 27.50 -12.79
CA LEU A 600 10.21 28.85 -12.40
C LEU A 600 10.49 29.73 -13.62
N PRO A 601 9.74 30.83 -13.81
CA PRO A 601 10.02 31.78 -14.89
C PRO A 601 11.38 32.47 -14.73
N LYS A 602 12.27 32.37 -15.73
CA LYS A 602 13.65 32.93 -15.68
C LYS A 602 13.68 34.46 -15.60
N ASN A 603 12.62 35.13 -16.05
CA ASN A 603 12.44 36.57 -15.94
C ASN A 603 12.17 37.06 -14.50
N HIS A 604 11.88 36.16 -13.58
CA HIS A 604 11.58 36.48 -12.18
C HIS A 604 12.54 35.81 -11.19
N VAL A 605 13.09 34.64 -11.55
CA VAL A 605 14.05 33.92 -10.71
C VAL A 605 15.24 33.46 -11.56
N THR A 606 16.43 33.90 -11.19
CA THR A 606 17.69 33.46 -11.79
C THR A 606 18.46 32.54 -10.85
N ARG A 607 19.49 31.87 -11.35
CA ARG A 607 20.30 30.91 -10.59
C ARG A 607 21.74 31.39 -10.54
N SER A 608 22.42 31.17 -9.41
CA SER A 608 23.87 31.33 -9.37
C SER A 608 24.59 30.26 -10.23
N ALA A 609 25.78 30.57 -10.73
CA ALA A 609 26.52 29.69 -11.63
C ALA A 609 26.94 28.33 -11.00
N ALA A 610 26.93 28.21 -9.66
CA ALA A 610 27.32 26.99 -8.98
C ALA A 610 26.22 25.90 -9.00
N PRO A 611 26.56 24.61 -9.16
CA PRO A 611 25.69 23.48 -8.82
C PRO A 611 25.18 23.60 -7.37
N GLY A 612 23.86 23.69 -7.17
CA GLY A 612 23.26 23.88 -5.84
C GLY A 612 23.32 25.30 -5.27
N GLY A 613 23.69 26.29 -6.10
CA GLY A 613 23.66 27.69 -5.72
C GLY A 613 22.25 28.24 -5.43
N PRO A 614 22.13 29.40 -4.75
CA PRO A 614 20.84 29.98 -4.43
C PRO A 614 20.05 30.38 -5.69
N LEU A 615 18.73 30.28 -5.56
CA LEU A 615 17.77 30.91 -6.47
C LEU A 615 17.63 32.37 -6.09
N ILE A 616 17.76 33.28 -7.04
CA ILE A 616 17.79 34.73 -6.81
C ILE A 616 16.56 35.36 -7.47
N ALA A 617 15.76 36.09 -6.70
CA ALA A 617 14.62 36.83 -7.20
C ALA A 617 15.10 38.10 -7.92
N THR A 618 14.66 38.29 -9.17
CA THR A 618 14.95 39.50 -9.97
C THR A 618 13.77 40.48 -10.03
N SER A 619 12.62 40.10 -9.47
CA SER A 619 11.40 40.91 -9.44
C SER A 619 10.61 40.70 -8.15
N ALA A 620 9.60 41.54 -7.90
CA ALA A 620 8.65 41.34 -6.80
C ALA A 620 7.91 40.00 -6.93
N GLN A 621 7.52 39.63 -8.15
CA GLN A 621 6.95 38.32 -8.45
C GLN A 621 7.94 37.19 -8.12
N GLY A 622 9.23 37.39 -8.39
CA GLY A 622 10.30 36.45 -8.02
C GLY A 622 10.36 36.21 -6.52
N ARG A 623 10.34 37.27 -5.70
CA ARG A 623 10.34 37.14 -4.23
C ARG A 623 9.11 36.38 -3.74
N PHE A 624 7.94 36.66 -4.31
CA PHE A 624 6.72 35.91 -4.01
C PHE A 624 6.84 34.42 -4.35
N LEU A 625 7.41 34.08 -5.52
CA LEU A 625 7.65 32.68 -5.90
C LEU A 625 8.64 31.97 -4.97
N LEU A 626 9.73 32.64 -4.57
CA LEU A 626 10.67 32.09 -3.59
C LEU A 626 10.02 31.88 -2.23
N GLY A 627 9.16 32.81 -1.79
CA GLY A 627 8.34 32.65 -0.58
C GLY A 627 7.43 31.42 -0.65
N LYS A 628 6.79 31.17 -1.80
CA LYS A 628 5.99 29.95 -2.02
C LYS A 628 6.83 28.67 -1.95
N LEU A 629 8.03 28.68 -2.53
CA LEU A 629 8.95 27.54 -2.44
C LEU A 629 9.41 27.28 -1.00
N ALA A 630 9.69 28.34 -0.22
CA ALA A 630 10.03 28.21 1.20
C ALA A 630 8.86 27.67 2.04
N ALA A 631 7.64 28.16 1.79
CA ALA A 631 6.43 27.65 2.44
C ALA A 631 6.14 26.18 2.06
N ALA A 632 6.51 25.76 0.86
CA ALA A 632 6.48 24.36 0.43
C ALA A 632 7.68 23.53 0.96
N ASP A 633 8.57 24.14 1.73
CA ASP A 633 9.79 23.56 2.31
C ASP A 633 10.75 22.98 1.26
N VAL A 634 10.92 23.72 0.16
CA VAL A 634 11.89 23.42 -0.92
C VAL A 634 13.29 23.93 -0.56
N GLY A 635 13.40 24.88 0.36
CA GLY A 635 14.65 25.43 0.84
C GLY A 635 14.47 26.60 1.79
N VAL A 636 15.58 27.18 2.23
CA VAL A 636 15.62 28.24 3.25
C VAL A 636 15.84 29.60 2.60
N LEU A 637 15.03 30.59 2.96
CA LEU A 637 15.20 31.98 2.51
C LEU A 637 16.49 32.59 3.09
N CYS A 638 17.17 33.40 2.29
CA CYS A 638 18.41 34.07 2.71
C CYS A 638 18.55 35.48 2.10
N ASN A 639 19.34 36.33 2.77
CA ASN A 639 19.48 37.77 2.46
C ASN A 639 20.67 38.13 1.56
N GLU A 640 21.62 37.22 1.31
CA GLU A 640 22.84 37.54 0.54
C GLU A 640 22.99 36.68 -0.73
N PRO A 641 23.38 37.27 -1.87
CA PRO A 641 24.06 36.58 -2.94
C PRO A 641 25.58 36.61 -2.64
N LEU A 642 26.11 35.61 -1.94
CA LEU A 642 27.56 35.55 -1.70
C LEU A 642 28.34 35.28 -3.00
N PRO A 643 29.54 35.88 -3.17
CA PRO A 643 30.21 36.01 -4.46
C PRO A 643 30.75 34.69 -4.98
N ALA A 644 30.87 34.60 -6.31
CA ALA A 644 31.63 33.56 -6.96
C ALA A 644 33.06 33.58 -6.44
N THR A 645 33.51 32.52 -5.76
CA THR A 645 34.93 32.27 -5.60
C THR A 645 35.50 31.94 -6.97
N SER A 646 36.07 32.95 -7.64
CA SER A 646 37.02 32.71 -8.73
C SER A 646 38.19 31.90 -8.19
N PRO A 647 38.73 30.92 -8.95
CA PRO A 647 40.00 30.30 -8.60
C PRO A 647 41.09 31.36 -8.71
N SER A 648 41.82 31.62 -7.62
CA SER A 648 43.03 32.41 -7.66
C SER A 648 44.17 31.56 -8.21
N ARG A 649 44.55 31.87 -9.46
CA ARG A 649 45.75 31.52 -10.24
C ARG A 649 46.27 30.09 -10.22
#